data_AF-A0AA47NS53-F1
#
_entry.id   AF-A0AA47NS53-F1
#
_cell.length_a   1.000
_cell.length_b   1.000
_cell.length_c   1.000
_cell.angle_alpha   90.00
_cell.angle_beta   90.00
_cell.angle_gamma   90.00
#
_symmetry.space_group_name_H-M   'P 1'
#
loop_
_entity.id
_entity.type
_entity.pdbx_description
1 polymer ?
#
loop_
_entity_poly.entity_id
_entity_poly.type
_entity_poly.pdbx_seq_one_letter_code
_entity_poly.pdbx_strand_id
1 'polypeptide(L)'
;MKEGLETKCPFRGCDQSYTVASSFASHVSRKHTTGCVEDLDDGVFDRSVPTEPLSQHEASQSCSDISDENHESEMPLAVDETLFLQNLTLLYLKLQAKLLLPASTIQTIIEDFQNAHEIGLSHSHNILSEKLKALGIPEATVSKSIDEINKGNLLKLYNRGVLSTDIKRKVAFKKNFNYVEPVPLFLGIDENGKDMYLYWRQSESVREQYAATRLQPSTDNVYQDVRDGEGVQSNVLFKTDPSSVGLILYQDSFEVVNPLGSGGKKHKVLAVYSTLTDILPHNRSITNQMQLVLLCREKDFKYFGMSQVFEPLIKDLQVLEERGIVISDGSVVKGTLVAISGDNLGSHSVGGFLENFSRANHFCRYCEIDRDTFVNQPQLSGTTRTAQSYQGHLQALKTSDTDSECGIKIKDPCDNEVWQLILQLREIVELVCAPAITAGQVAYLKVIIEEYLYFRKKLIPDHALKPKHHYLCHYPELIGHFGPLIRLWTLRFQSKHTFFKQCARKLHNFRNLCKTLAERHQLLQAYLSAGNLFPPPVQIEKGTEFYMCDYNDKIRASVASCEFESQSAVACNSVKVKGTVYKKGMFVLLGHNAEELYFGKINLAIVLQDSVHFVTEKHTFVKLTDMGIYCQLGEAQEDYVCIKHEHLLDYYPLPVYKLCDLSVIALHHSFSEAV
;
A
#
# COMPACT_ATOMS: atom_id res chain seq x y z
N MET A 1 -11.85 2.69 -30.19
CA MET A 1 -12.55 3.97 -30.50
C MET A 1 -11.94 5.05 -29.63
N LYS A 2 -11.67 6.24 -30.17
CA LYS A 2 -11.60 7.48 -29.36
C LYS A 2 -13.04 7.97 -29.15
N GLU A 3 -13.31 8.69 -28.06
CA GLU A 3 -14.65 9.20 -27.79
C GLU A 3 -15.11 10.18 -28.89
N GLY A 4 -16.39 10.10 -29.26
CA GLY A 4 -17.01 10.96 -30.28
C GLY A 4 -16.96 10.45 -31.73
N LEU A 5 -16.18 9.41 -32.05
CA LEU A 5 -16.10 8.86 -33.41
C LEU A 5 -17.11 7.71 -33.61
N GLU A 6 -18.07 7.92 -34.52
CA GLU A 6 -19.07 6.91 -34.89
C GLU A 6 -18.42 5.75 -35.67
N THR A 7 -18.60 4.53 -35.17
CA THR A 7 -18.03 3.31 -35.77
C THR A 7 -19.16 2.33 -36.11
N LYS A 8 -19.19 1.82 -37.34
CA LYS A 8 -20.17 0.79 -37.77
C LYS A 8 -19.78 -0.61 -37.30
N CYS A 9 -20.75 -1.51 -37.22
CA CYS A 9 -20.51 -2.93 -36.97
C CYS A 9 -19.83 -3.57 -38.20
N PRO A 10 -18.71 -4.30 -38.04
CA PRO A 10 -17.97 -4.89 -39.16
C PRO A 10 -18.50 -6.26 -39.60
N PHE A 11 -19.66 -6.71 -39.08
CA PHE A 11 -20.30 -7.96 -39.49
C PHE A 11 -21.23 -7.72 -40.68
N ARG A 12 -21.11 -8.54 -41.74
CA ARG A 12 -21.91 -8.46 -42.96
C ARG A 12 -23.40 -8.50 -42.63
N GLY A 13 -24.17 -7.55 -43.19
CA GLY A 13 -25.61 -7.42 -42.93
C GLY A 13 -25.99 -6.80 -41.59
N CYS A 14 -25.08 -6.09 -40.90
CA CYS A 14 -25.38 -5.39 -39.66
C CYS A 14 -25.15 -3.86 -39.75
N ASP A 15 -26.16 -3.12 -40.19
CA ASP A 15 -26.10 -1.65 -40.39
C ASP A 15 -26.07 -0.80 -39.10
N GLN A 16 -25.67 -1.37 -37.96
CA GLN A 16 -25.67 -0.68 -36.67
C GLN A 16 -24.38 0.11 -36.44
N SER A 17 -24.50 1.33 -35.91
CA SER A 17 -23.38 2.22 -35.60
C SER A 17 -23.35 2.64 -34.11
N TYR A 18 -22.14 2.90 -33.62
CA TYR A 18 -21.88 3.18 -32.21
C TYR A 18 -20.77 4.23 -32.03
N THR A 19 -21.05 5.25 -31.23
CA THR A 19 -20.09 6.28 -30.78
C THR A 19 -19.45 5.95 -29.42
N VAL A 20 -19.93 4.88 -28.75
CA VAL A 20 -19.53 4.48 -27.39
C VAL A 20 -19.12 3.01 -27.38
N ALA A 21 -17.88 2.74 -26.96
CA ALA A 21 -17.26 1.42 -27.06
C ALA A 21 -17.95 0.33 -26.22
N SER A 22 -18.51 0.67 -25.06
CA SER A 22 -19.27 -0.28 -24.22
C SER A 22 -20.60 -0.70 -24.86
N SER A 23 -21.27 0.20 -25.58
CA SER A 23 -22.46 -0.10 -26.37
C SER A 23 -22.14 -1.01 -27.54
N PHE A 24 -21.04 -0.75 -28.26
CA PHE A 24 -20.55 -1.61 -29.34
C PHE A 24 -20.22 -3.03 -28.85
N ALA A 25 -19.42 -3.16 -27.78
CA ALA A 25 -19.08 -4.46 -27.20
C ALA A 25 -20.34 -5.22 -26.72
N SER A 26 -21.30 -4.51 -26.12
CA SER A 26 -22.59 -5.08 -25.71
C SER A 26 -23.47 -5.51 -26.87
N HIS A 27 -23.37 -4.85 -28.03
CA HIS A 27 -24.05 -5.24 -29.27
C HIS A 27 -23.43 -6.52 -29.84
N VAL A 28 -22.11 -6.53 -30.06
CA VAL A 28 -21.39 -7.69 -30.62
C VAL A 28 -21.65 -8.95 -29.78
N SER A 29 -21.51 -8.85 -28.45
CA SER A 29 -21.77 -9.94 -27.50
C SER A 29 -23.23 -10.43 -27.42
N ARG A 30 -24.19 -9.77 -28.09
CA ARG A 30 -25.62 -10.13 -28.07
C ARG A 30 -26.21 -10.46 -29.45
N LYS A 31 -25.58 -9.97 -30.53
CA LYS A 31 -26.04 -10.14 -31.91
C LYS A 31 -25.13 -11.03 -32.75
N HIS A 32 -23.85 -11.12 -32.39
CA HIS A 32 -22.83 -11.89 -33.12
C HIS A 32 -22.18 -12.96 -32.22
N THR A 33 -22.94 -13.47 -31.25
CA THR A 33 -22.52 -14.44 -30.22
C THR A 33 -22.03 -15.78 -30.78
N THR A 34 -22.28 -16.05 -32.06
CA THR A 34 -21.89 -17.27 -32.80
C THR A 34 -21.27 -16.94 -34.17
N GLY A 35 -20.83 -15.69 -34.40
CA GLY A 35 -20.27 -15.27 -35.68
C GLY A 35 -18.88 -15.84 -35.93
N CYS A 36 -18.61 -16.28 -37.16
CA CYS A 36 -17.29 -16.68 -37.62
C CYS A 36 -16.47 -15.47 -38.07
N VAL A 37 -15.16 -15.67 -38.28
CA VAL A 37 -14.28 -14.66 -38.90
C VAL A 37 -14.71 -14.36 -40.35
N GLU A 38 -15.33 -15.33 -41.00
CA GLU A 38 -15.86 -15.28 -42.36
C GLU A 38 -17.08 -14.33 -42.50
N ASP A 39 -17.76 -14.03 -41.40
CA ASP A 39 -18.92 -13.11 -41.37
C ASP A 39 -18.51 -11.61 -41.34
N LEU A 40 -17.20 -11.31 -41.36
CA LEU A 40 -16.68 -9.94 -41.31
C LEU A 40 -16.53 -9.32 -42.71
N ASP A 41 -16.62 -7.99 -42.75
CA ASP A 41 -16.48 -7.19 -43.97
C ASP A 41 -15.02 -7.14 -44.46
N ASP A 42 -14.82 -7.13 -45.78
CA ASP A 42 -13.52 -7.45 -46.41
C ASP A 42 -12.41 -6.42 -46.11
N GLY A 43 -12.78 -5.20 -45.69
CA GLY A 43 -11.84 -4.14 -45.30
C GLY A 43 -11.13 -4.32 -43.95
N VAL A 44 -11.36 -5.42 -43.22
CA VAL A 44 -10.78 -5.67 -41.88
C VAL A 44 -9.39 -6.33 -41.93
N PHE A 45 -9.00 -6.94 -43.07
CA PHE A 45 -7.80 -7.79 -43.15
C PHE A 45 -6.76 -7.33 -44.19
N ASP A 46 -6.17 -6.15 -44.01
CA ASP A 46 -4.86 -5.88 -44.63
C ASP A 46 -3.77 -6.67 -43.87
N ARG A 47 -3.09 -7.57 -44.58
CA ARG A 47 -2.02 -8.43 -44.06
C ARG A 47 -0.88 -8.55 -45.08
N SER A 48 0.04 -7.60 -45.04
CA SER A 48 1.34 -7.69 -45.71
C SER A 48 2.45 -8.00 -44.69
N VAL A 49 2.80 -9.28 -44.55
CA VAL A 49 3.92 -9.77 -43.71
C VAL A 49 4.68 -10.87 -44.45
N PRO A 50 5.98 -10.67 -44.76
CA PRO A 50 6.88 -11.77 -45.12
C PRO A 50 7.17 -12.65 -43.90
N THR A 51 7.00 -13.96 -44.07
CA THR A 51 7.18 -15.01 -43.05
C THR A 51 8.64 -15.32 -42.74
N GLU A 52 8.92 -15.79 -41.52
CA GLU A 52 9.43 -17.17 -41.29
C GLU A 52 9.10 -17.66 -39.85
N PRO A 53 9.30 -18.95 -39.48
CA PRO A 53 8.21 -19.71 -38.85
C PRO A 53 8.23 -19.79 -37.31
N LEU A 54 7.02 -19.97 -36.74
CA LEU A 54 6.80 -20.41 -35.36
C LEU A 54 6.37 -21.88 -35.36
N SER A 55 7.26 -22.79 -34.96
CA SER A 55 6.91 -24.16 -34.61
C SER A 55 6.34 -24.24 -33.19
N GLN A 56 5.22 -24.93 -33.00
CA GLN A 56 4.73 -25.29 -31.67
C GLN A 56 5.67 -26.31 -31.03
N HIS A 57 6.12 -26.06 -29.80
CA HIS A 57 6.55 -27.12 -28.89
C HIS A 57 6.31 -26.72 -27.43
N GLU A 58 5.83 -27.69 -26.65
CA GLU A 58 5.81 -27.62 -25.20
C GLU A 58 7.22 -27.88 -24.65
N ALA A 59 7.65 -27.08 -23.68
CA ALA A 59 8.72 -27.41 -22.75
C ALA A 59 8.23 -26.96 -21.36
N SER A 60 7.85 -27.85 -20.44
CA SER A 60 8.69 -28.86 -19.77
C SER A 60 9.92 -28.21 -19.10
N GLN A 61 9.96 -28.28 -17.77
CA GLN A 61 11.18 -27.96 -17.03
C GLN A 61 12.15 -29.13 -17.22
N SER A 62 13.25 -28.88 -17.92
CA SER A 62 14.47 -29.68 -17.82
C SER A 62 15.54 -28.80 -17.18
N CYS A 63 15.95 -29.18 -15.96
CA CYS A 63 17.29 -28.82 -15.50
C CYS A 63 18.22 -29.88 -16.10
N SER A 64 19.29 -29.44 -16.74
CA SER A 64 20.38 -30.31 -17.16
C SER A 64 21.71 -29.59 -16.93
N ASP A 65 22.53 -30.20 -16.09
CA ASP A 65 23.98 -30.24 -16.21
C ASP A 65 24.72 -28.90 -16.08
N ILE A 66 24.91 -28.48 -14.82
CA ILE A 66 26.21 -27.96 -14.41
C ILE A 66 27.17 -29.18 -14.40
N SER A 67 28.33 -29.04 -15.03
CA SER A 67 29.32 -30.11 -15.17
C SER A 67 30.00 -30.47 -13.84
N ASP A 68 30.39 -31.74 -13.70
CA ASP A 68 31.15 -32.24 -12.54
C ASP A 68 32.49 -31.50 -12.37
N GLU A 69 32.67 -30.80 -11.25
CA GLU A 69 33.97 -30.69 -10.59
C GLU A 69 33.83 -31.10 -9.11
N ASN A 70 34.84 -31.81 -8.61
CA ASN A 70 34.73 -32.60 -7.38
C ASN A 70 34.55 -31.73 -6.13
N HIS A 71 33.49 -32.02 -5.36
CA HIS A 71 33.49 -31.78 -3.92
C HIS A 71 33.18 -33.08 -3.17
N GLU A 72 33.89 -33.28 -2.06
CA GLU A 72 33.89 -34.53 -1.31
C GLU A 72 32.58 -34.75 -0.52
N SER A 73 32.35 -36.01 -0.14
CA SER A 73 31.10 -36.49 0.46
C SER A 73 30.77 -35.86 1.83
N GLU A 74 30.10 -34.71 1.85
CA GLU A 74 29.36 -34.27 3.03
C GLU A 74 28.20 -35.24 3.32
N MET A 75 28.14 -35.75 4.55
CA MET A 75 27.03 -36.59 4.99
C MET A 75 25.74 -35.75 5.09
N PRO A 76 24.55 -36.31 4.77
CA PRO A 76 23.30 -35.59 4.93
C PRO A 76 23.10 -35.13 6.37
N LEU A 77 23.06 -33.81 6.57
CA LEU A 77 22.60 -33.18 7.80
C LEU A 77 21.24 -33.78 8.18
N ALA A 78 21.12 -34.30 9.40
CA ALA A 78 19.88 -34.89 9.88
C ALA A 78 18.76 -33.85 9.83
N VAL A 79 17.75 -34.08 8.98
CA VAL A 79 16.64 -33.15 8.78
C VAL A 79 15.86 -33.03 10.09
N ASP A 80 15.99 -31.87 10.74
CA ASP A 80 15.24 -31.54 11.95
C ASP A 80 13.73 -31.66 11.67
N GLU A 81 13.08 -32.61 12.36
CA GLU A 81 11.65 -32.86 12.22
C GLU A 81 10.82 -31.59 12.51
N THR A 82 11.30 -30.74 13.41
CA THR A 82 10.66 -29.48 13.77
C THR A 82 10.78 -28.45 12.65
N LEU A 83 11.90 -28.39 11.95
CA LEU A 83 12.09 -27.53 10.77
C LEU A 83 11.22 -28.01 9.59
N PHE A 84 11.11 -29.32 9.38
CA PHE A 84 10.18 -29.88 8.39
C PHE A 84 8.73 -29.52 8.73
N LEU A 85 8.31 -29.69 9.99
CA LEU A 85 6.98 -29.30 10.46
C LEU A 85 6.73 -27.80 10.28
N GLN A 86 7.68 -26.93 10.64
CA GLN A 86 7.56 -25.48 10.46
C GLN A 86 7.34 -25.11 8.99
N ASN A 87 8.18 -25.61 8.09
CA ASN A 87 8.08 -25.32 6.64
C ASN A 87 6.77 -25.83 6.03
N LEU A 88 6.34 -27.05 6.36
CA LEU A 88 5.07 -27.61 5.91
C LEU A 88 3.86 -26.82 6.44
N THR A 89 3.92 -26.40 7.69
CA THR A 89 2.89 -25.56 8.31
C THR A 89 2.85 -24.15 7.67
N LEU A 90 4.01 -23.58 7.31
CA LEU A 90 4.12 -22.28 6.64
C LEU A 90 3.55 -22.32 5.22
N LEU A 91 3.78 -23.42 4.48
CA LEU A 91 3.17 -23.65 3.18
C LEU A 91 1.65 -23.64 3.25
N TYR A 92 1.04 -24.38 4.19
CA TYR A 92 -0.42 -24.40 4.31
C TYR A 92 -0.99 -23.06 4.80
N LEU A 93 -0.24 -22.31 5.61
CA LEU A 93 -0.61 -20.95 5.99
C LEU A 93 -0.58 -19.99 4.77
N LYS A 94 0.43 -20.08 3.91
CA LYS A 94 0.55 -19.31 2.65
C LYS A 94 -0.69 -19.51 1.75
N LEU A 95 -1.13 -20.75 1.57
CA LEU A 95 -2.34 -21.10 0.80
C LEU A 95 -3.60 -20.47 1.41
N GLN A 96 -3.76 -20.54 2.73
CA GLN A 96 -4.97 -20.09 3.43
C GLN A 96 -5.05 -18.56 3.62
N ALA A 97 -3.91 -17.89 3.80
CA ALA A 97 -3.84 -16.50 4.22
C ALA A 97 -3.47 -15.52 3.11
N LYS A 98 -2.47 -15.87 2.27
CA LYS A 98 -1.98 -15.01 1.19
C LYS A 98 -2.68 -15.27 -0.14
N LEU A 99 -2.89 -16.54 -0.49
CA LEU A 99 -3.65 -16.91 -1.71
C LEU A 99 -5.17 -16.92 -1.47
N LEU A 100 -5.61 -16.95 -0.20
CA LEU A 100 -7.01 -16.98 0.23
C LEU A 100 -7.78 -18.18 -0.38
N LEU A 101 -7.17 -19.36 -0.40
CA LEU A 101 -7.84 -20.58 -0.88
C LEU A 101 -8.90 -21.08 0.13
N PRO A 102 -9.98 -21.73 -0.35
CA PRO A 102 -10.92 -22.45 0.50
C PRO A 102 -10.26 -23.60 1.27
N ALA A 103 -10.78 -23.91 2.47
CA ALA A 103 -10.25 -24.97 3.31
C ALA A 103 -10.39 -26.38 2.67
N SER A 104 -11.43 -26.58 1.85
CA SER A 104 -11.63 -27.78 1.02
C SER A 104 -10.58 -27.89 -0.08
N THR A 105 -10.34 -26.83 -0.85
CA THR A 105 -9.30 -26.79 -1.89
C THR A 105 -7.91 -27.07 -1.31
N ILE A 106 -7.61 -26.55 -0.11
CA ILE A 106 -6.36 -26.87 0.60
C ILE A 106 -6.32 -28.34 1.01
N GLN A 107 -7.44 -28.92 1.44
CA GLN A 107 -7.52 -30.35 1.79
C GLN A 107 -7.23 -31.24 0.57
N THR A 108 -7.83 -30.95 -0.59
CA THR A 108 -7.57 -31.67 -1.85
C THR A 108 -6.09 -31.56 -2.26
N ILE A 109 -5.50 -30.36 -2.22
CA ILE A 109 -4.07 -30.16 -2.52
C ILE A 109 -3.18 -30.99 -1.58
N ILE A 110 -3.55 -31.12 -0.30
CA ILE A 110 -2.81 -31.96 0.67
C ILE A 110 -2.95 -33.44 0.31
N GLU A 111 -4.16 -33.90 -0.02
CA GLU A 111 -4.46 -35.30 -0.34
C GLU A 111 -3.82 -35.75 -1.66
N ASP A 112 -3.85 -34.92 -2.70
CA ASP A 112 -3.20 -35.18 -4.00
C ASP A 112 -1.66 -35.23 -3.86
N PHE A 113 -1.08 -34.25 -3.14
CA PHE A 113 0.36 -34.21 -2.89
C PHE A 113 0.84 -35.38 -2.00
N GLN A 114 0.05 -35.73 -0.97
CA GLN A 114 0.27 -36.90 -0.12
C GLN A 114 0.27 -38.19 -0.94
N ASN A 115 -0.67 -38.34 -1.88
CA ASN A 115 -0.80 -39.50 -2.75
C ASN A 115 0.40 -39.60 -3.72
N ALA A 116 0.74 -38.52 -4.41
CA ALA A 116 1.89 -38.47 -5.31
C ALA A 116 3.22 -38.83 -4.58
N HIS A 117 3.40 -38.32 -3.36
CA HIS A 117 4.55 -38.67 -2.51
C HIS A 117 4.54 -40.14 -2.07
N GLU A 118 3.40 -40.69 -1.63
CA GLU A 118 3.29 -42.10 -1.26
C GLU A 118 3.54 -43.05 -2.45
N ILE A 119 3.16 -42.66 -3.67
CA ILE A 119 3.48 -43.40 -4.91
C ILE A 119 4.98 -43.35 -5.22
N GLY A 120 5.59 -42.16 -5.25
CA GLY A 120 7.02 -42.00 -5.54
C GLY A 120 7.93 -42.68 -4.51
N LEU A 121 7.55 -42.63 -3.24
CA LEU A 121 8.25 -43.35 -2.17
C LEU A 121 8.10 -44.87 -2.32
N SER A 122 6.93 -45.37 -2.72
CA SER A 122 6.71 -46.81 -2.96
C SER A 122 7.57 -47.32 -4.13
N HIS A 123 7.70 -46.55 -5.21
CA HIS A 123 8.61 -46.87 -6.31
C HIS A 123 10.08 -46.92 -5.84
N SER A 124 10.50 -45.94 -5.03
CA SER A 124 11.84 -45.87 -4.45
C SER A 124 12.14 -47.05 -3.53
N HIS A 125 11.17 -47.46 -2.69
CA HIS A 125 11.28 -48.65 -1.84
C HIS A 125 11.40 -49.94 -2.64
N ASN A 126 10.71 -50.07 -3.77
CA ASN A 126 10.82 -51.25 -4.64
C ASN A 126 12.23 -51.37 -5.23
N ILE A 127 12.78 -50.28 -5.78
CA ILE A 127 14.16 -50.24 -6.30
C ILE A 127 15.16 -50.58 -5.19
N LEU A 128 15.01 -49.99 -4.01
CA LEU A 128 15.88 -50.27 -2.86
C LEU A 128 15.79 -51.75 -2.44
N SER A 129 14.58 -52.32 -2.41
CA SER A 129 14.35 -53.74 -2.09
C SER A 129 15.06 -54.67 -3.08
N GLU A 130 14.95 -54.42 -4.38
CA GLU A 130 15.65 -55.18 -5.42
C GLU A 130 17.17 -55.09 -5.27
N LYS A 131 17.72 -53.89 -5.03
CA LYS A 131 19.17 -53.70 -4.87
C LYS A 131 19.71 -54.37 -3.60
N LEU A 132 19.02 -54.26 -2.45
CA LEU A 132 19.44 -54.91 -1.21
C LEU A 132 19.35 -56.44 -1.31
N LYS A 133 18.31 -56.98 -1.97
CA LYS A 133 18.20 -58.42 -2.27
C LYS A 133 19.32 -58.90 -3.19
N ALA A 134 19.68 -58.13 -4.22
CA ALA A 134 20.80 -58.45 -5.11
C ALA A 134 22.17 -58.43 -4.41
N LEU A 135 22.30 -57.68 -3.31
CA LEU A 135 23.47 -57.69 -2.41
C LEU A 135 23.42 -58.84 -1.37
N GLY A 136 22.46 -59.76 -1.47
CA GLY A 136 22.35 -60.93 -0.59
C GLY A 136 21.75 -60.66 0.79
N ILE A 137 21.16 -59.49 1.02
CA ILE A 137 20.57 -59.13 2.32
C ILE A 137 19.22 -59.87 2.49
N PRO A 138 18.98 -60.56 3.63
CA PRO A 138 17.74 -61.29 3.86
C PRO A 138 16.48 -60.42 3.75
N GLU A 139 15.45 -60.93 3.07
CA GLU A 139 14.20 -60.21 2.80
C GLU A 139 13.49 -59.72 4.07
N ALA A 140 13.56 -60.48 5.17
CA ALA A 140 13.02 -60.04 6.47
C ALA A 140 13.71 -58.77 7.01
N THR A 141 15.03 -58.64 6.79
CA THR A 141 15.80 -57.44 7.15
C THR A 141 15.44 -56.27 6.24
N VAL A 142 15.37 -56.51 4.92
CA VAL A 142 14.97 -55.50 3.92
C VAL A 142 13.57 -54.94 4.23
N SER A 143 12.60 -55.81 4.51
CA SER A 143 11.24 -55.42 4.89
C SER A 143 11.22 -54.59 6.17
N LYS A 144 11.95 -55.00 7.22
CA LYS A 144 12.06 -54.25 8.48
C LYS A 144 12.66 -52.86 8.28
N SER A 145 13.70 -52.73 7.45
CA SER A 145 14.30 -51.43 7.13
C SER A 145 13.33 -50.52 6.36
N ILE A 146 12.57 -51.07 5.41
CA ILE A 146 11.53 -50.32 4.68
C ILE A 146 10.38 -49.90 5.63
N ASP A 147 9.99 -50.73 6.59
CA ASP A 147 9.03 -50.37 7.65
C ASP A 147 9.54 -49.28 8.59
N GLU A 148 10.85 -49.25 8.87
CA GLU A 148 11.49 -48.20 9.68
C GLU A 148 11.58 -46.87 8.91
N ILE A 149 11.91 -46.90 7.62
CA ILE A 149 11.85 -45.72 6.72
C ILE A 149 10.41 -45.20 6.59
N ASN A 150 9.41 -46.08 6.46
CA ASN A 150 7.99 -45.68 6.40
C ASN A 150 7.50 -44.99 7.68
N LYS A 151 8.00 -45.40 8.86
CA LYS A 151 7.70 -44.72 10.14
C LYS A 151 8.30 -43.32 10.19
N GLY A 152 9.46 -43.11 9.57
CA GLY A 152 10.11 -41.81 9.40
C GLY A 152 9.46 -40.87 8.36
N ASN A 153 8.33 -41.22 7.74
CA ASN A 153 7.68 -40.35 6.76
C ASN A 153 6.97 -39.16 7.44
N LEU A 154 7.73 -38.07 7.64
CA LEU A 154 7.28 -36.83 8.29
C LEU A 154 6.06 -36.19 7.60
N LEU A 155 5.98 -36.24 6.26
CA LEU A 155 4.83 -35.71 5.51
C LEU A 155 3.54 -36.44 5.93
N LYS A 156 3.57 -37.77 5.90
CA LYS A 156 2.47 -38.65 6.30
C LYS A 156 2.15 -38.51 7.79
N LEU A 157 3.16 -38.42 8.65
CA LEU A 157 3.03 -38.23 10.09
C LEU A 157 2.28 -36.93 10.41
N TYR A 158 2.67 -35.80 9.83
CA TYR A 158 2.02 -34.51 10.12
C TYR A 158 0.69 -34.33 9.39
N ASN A 159 0.56 -34.78 8.14
CA ASN A 159 -0.70 -34.67 7.38
C ASN A 159 -1.80 -35.61 7.87
N ARG A 160 -1.47 -36.73 8.54
CA ARG A 160 -2.47 -37.56 9.25
C ARG A 160 -2.57 -37.18 10.75
N GLY A 161 -1.50 -36.62 11.31
CA GLY A 161 -1.39 -36.09 12.67
C GLY A 161 -1.87 -34.64 12.81
N VAL A 162 -0.94 -33.69 13.00
CA VAL A 162 -1.22 -32.31 13.47
C VAL A 162 -1.72 -31.33 12.39
N LEU A 163 -1.67 -31.69 11.11
CA LEU A 163 -2.14 -30.87 9.98
C LEU A 163 -3.37 -31.47 9.27
N SER A 164 -3.97 -32.53 9.82
CA SER A 164 -4.93 -33.38 9.07
C SER A 164 -6.30 -32.79 8.80
N THR A 165 -6.68 -31.69 9.44
CA THR A 165 -7.95 -30.98 9.20
C THR A 165 -7.73 -29.47 9.31
N ASP A 166 -8.62 -28.67 8.71
CA ASP A 166 -8.62 -27.20 8.84
C ASP A 166 -8.55 -26.73 10.31
N ILE A 167 -9.23 -27.42 11.23
CA ILE A 167 -9.19 -27.13 12.66
C ILE A 167 -7.78 -27.39 13.23
N LYS A 168 -7.19 -28.55 12.98
CA LYS A 168 -5.84 -28.87 13.46
C LYS A 168 -4.78 -27.95 12.85
N ARG A 169 -4.88 -27.66 11.54
CA ARG A 169 -4.02 -26.69 10.84
C ARG A 169 -4.10 -25.31 11.49
N LYS A 170 -5.30 -24.82 11.82
CA LYS A 170 -5.46 -23.56 12.58
C LYS A 170 -4.79 -23.60 13.95
N VAL A 171 -4.86 -24.71 14.69
CA VAL A 171 -4.13 -24.84 15.96
C VAL A 171 -2.61 -24.80 15.74
N ALA A 172 -2.10 -25.49 14.71
CA ALA A 172 -0.68 -25.43 14.34
C ALA A 172 -0.24 -24.02 13.92
N PHE A 173 -1.04 -23.30 13.11
CA PHE A 173 -0.77 -21.92 12.73
C PHE A 173 -0.67 -20.98 13.94
N LYS A 174 -1.55 -21.16 14.94
CA LYS A 174 -1.59 -20.36 16.17
C LYS A 174 -0.47 -20.70 17.16
N LYS A 175 0.07 -21.92 17.10
CA LYS A 175 1.16 -22.38 17.96
C LYS A 175 2.55 -22.04 17.39
N ASN A 176 2.73 -22.19 16.07
CA ASN A 176 4.04 -22.21 15.44
C ASN A 176 4.47 -20.84 14.88
N PHE A 177 3.58 -19.84 14.81
CA PHE A 177 3.85 -18.52 14.24
C PHE A 177 3.29 -17.39 15.11
N ASN A 178 3.70 -16.16 14.84
CA ASN A 178 3.28 -14.94 15.55
C ASN A 178 1.83 -14.51 15.22
N TYR A 179 0.87 -15.42 15.37
CA TYR A 179 -0.55 -15.13 15.29
C TYR A 179 -1.03 -14.49 16.60
N VAL A 180 -1.62 -13.30 16.52
CA VAL A 180 -2.33 -12.68 17.64
C VAL A 180 -3.80 -13.11 17.58
N GLU A 181 -4.37 -13.62 18.67
CA GLU A 181 -5.80 -13.87 18.71
C GLU A 181 -6.59 -12.56 18.70
N PRO A 182 -7.52 -12.36 17.76
CA PRO A 182 -8.36 -11.17 17.76
C PRO A 182 -9.33 -11.16 18.95
N VAL A 183 -9.51 -9.98 19.56
CA VAL A 183 -10.33 -9.81 20.77
C VAL A 183 -11.73 -9.31 20.37
N PRO A 184 -12.81 -10.06 20.64
CA PRO A 184 -14.17 -9.59 20.41
C PRO A 184 -14.56 -8.55 21.47
N LEU A 185 -15.18 -7.45 21.03
CA LEU A 185 -15.60 -6.35 21.91
C LEU A 185 -17.13 -6.21 21.88
N PHE A 186 -17.71 -5.95 23.04
CA PHE A 186 -19.16 -5.95 23.23
C PHE A 186 -19.72 -4.53 23.25
N LEU A 187 -20.52 -4.19 22.24
CA LEU A 187 -21.11 -2.84 22.08
C LEU A 187 -22.52 -2.71 22.71
N GLY A 188 -23.19 -3.81 23.03
CA GLY A 188 -24.52 -3.81 23.64
C GLY A 188 -25.44 -4.92 23.11
N ILE A 189 -26.72 -4.81 23.44
CA ILE A 189 -27.74 -5.81 23.11
C ILE A 189 -28.30 -5.55 21.68
N ASP A 190 -27.50 -5.89 20.66
CA ASP A 190 -27.98 -6.28 19.32
C ASP A 190 -27.91 -7.82 19.27
N GLU A 191 -28.99 -8.48 18.84
CA GLU A 191 -29.13 -9.94 18.71
C GLU A 191 -28.01 -10.61 17.87
N ASN A 192 -27.24 -9.82 17.10
CA ASN A 192 -26.15 -10.24 16.23
C ASN A 192 -24.83 -9.46 16.45
N GLY A 193 -24.59 -8.89 17.65
CA GLY A 193 -23.43 -8.04 17.95
C GLY A 193 -22.20 -8.75 18.55
N LYS A 194 -21.23 -9.20 17.73
CA LYS A 194 -19.87 -9.59 18.16
C LYS A 194 -18.80 -9.28 17.09
N ASP A 195 -18.28 -8.04 17.13
CA ASP A 195 -17.22 -7.55 16.25
C ASP A 195 -15.87 -7.39 17.00
N MET A 196 -14.76 -7.18 16.29
CA MET A 196 -13.45 -7.72 16.72
C MET A 196 -12.25 -6.81 16.44
N TYR A 197 -11.34 -6.75 17.42
CA TYR A 197 -10.16 -5.88 17.52
C TYR A 197 -8.88 -6.69 17.43
N LEU A 198 -7.75 -6.04 17.16
CA LEU A 198 -6.46 -6.72 17.10
C LEU A 198 -5.26 -5.99 17.69
N TYR A 199 -4.44 -6.78 18.39
CA TYR A 199 -3.11 -6.39 18.83
C TYR A 199 -2.05 -6.65 17.76
N TRP A 200 -0.95 -5.91 17.89
CA TRP A 200 0.27 -6.04 17.11
C TRP A 200 1.41 -6.55 17.99
N ARG A 201 2.37 -7.27 17.39
CA ARG A 201 3.67 -7.57 18.02
C ARG A 201 4.75 -7.38 16.97
N GLN A 202 5.86 -6.76 17.35
CA GLN A 202 6.94 -6.45 16.41
C GLN A 202 7.64 -7.72 15.89
N SER A 203 8.35 -7.58 14.77
CA SER A 203 9.36 -8.54 14.30
C SER A 203 10.70 -7.83 14.16
N GLU A 204 11.79 -8.59 14.22
CA GLU A 204 13.18 -8.09 14.25
C GLU A 204 13.50 -7.11 13.10
N SER A 205 13.06 -7.42 11.88
CA SER A 205 13.23 -6.55 10.70
C SER A 205 12.61 -5.15 10.82
N VAL A 206 11.65 -4.92 11.72
CA VAL A 206 11.11 -3.58 11.98
C VAL A 206 12.10 -2.73 12.77
N ARG A 207 12.91 -3.36 13.64
CA ARG A 207 13.96 -2.72 14.44
C ARG A 207 15.13 -2.26 13.57
N GLU A 208 15.45 -3.03 12.54
CA GLU A 208 16.49 -2.70 11.56
C GLU A 208 16.12 -1.43 10.77
N GLN A 209 14.89 -1.35 10.25
CA GLN A 209 14.42 -0.16 9.53
C GLN A 209 14.22 1.05 10.45
N TYR A 210 13.81 0.82 11.70
CA TYR A 210 13.78 1.83 12.74
C TYR A 210 15.16 2.48 12.94
N ALA A 211 16.21 1.68 13.05
CA ALA A 211 17.58 2.18 13.17
C ALA A 211 18.02 2.92 11.88
N ALA A 212 17.80 2.32 10.71
CA ALA A 212 18.20 2.91 9.42
C ALA A 212 17.55 4.29 9.17
N THR A 213 16.25 4.44 9.42
CA THR A 213 15.51 5.71 9.27
C THR A 213 16.02 6.81 10.21
N ARG A 214 16.74 6.45 11.27
CA ARG A 214 17.25 7.37 12.31
C ARG A 214 18.74 7.67 12.18
N LEU A 215 19.43 7.00 11.26
CA LEU A 215 20.82 7.29 10.85
C LEU A 215 20.89 8.25 9.65
N GLN A 216 19.76 8.55 9.00
CA GLN A 216 19.70 9.55 7.93
C GLN A 216 19.62 10.97 8.55
N PRO A 217 20.61 11.85 8.32
CA PRO A 217 20.55 13.24 8.77
C PRO A 217 19.56 14.03 7.93
N SER A 218 18.87 14.99 8.55
CA SER A 218 18.12 16.02 7.84
C SER A 218 19.09 16.95 7.10
N THR A 219 18.81 17.27 5.84
CA THR A 219 19.62 18.19 5.03
C THR A 219 19.06 19.60 5.09
N ASP A 220 19.88 20.59 5.43
CA ASP A 220 19.45 21.99 5.57
C ASP A 220 18.68 22.48 4.33
N ASN A 221 17.51 23.07 4.58
CA ASN A 221 16.56 23.59 3.58
C ASN A 221 15.87 22.56 2.65
N VAL A 222 16.04 21.24 2.84
CA VAL A 222 15.36 20.22 2.01
C VAL A 222 14.56 19.23 2.86
N TYR A 223 13.24 19.23 2.67
CA TYR A 223 12.33 18.26 3.31
C TYR A 223 12.30 16.94 2.52
N GLN A 224 12.76 15.84 3.12
CA GLN A 224 12.89 14.52 2.48
C GLN A 224 11.92 13.47 3.09
N ASP A 225 11.59 13.60 4.37
CA ASP A 225 10.61 12.76 5.07
C ASP A 225 9.70 13.56 6.02
N VAL A 226 8.65 12.91 6.53
CA VAL A 226 7.76 13.42 7.60
C VAL A 226 8.53 13.90 8.84
N ARG A 227 9.75 13.41 9.07
CA ARG A 227 10.63 13.80 10.19
C ARG A 227 11.21 15.20 10.04
N ASP A 228 11.39 15.70 8.81
CA ASP A 228 11.94 17.03 8.55
C ASP A 228 10.90 18.13 8.78
N GLY A 229 9.62 17.80 8.74
CA GLY A 229 8.55 18.72 9.08
C GLY A 229 8.67 19.21 10.52
N GLU A 230 8.58 20.53 10.72
CA GLU A 230 8.70 21.22 12.02
C GLU A 230 7.89 20.54 13.15
N GLY A 231 6.69 20.03 12.85
CA GLY A 231 5.84 19.33 13.82
C GLY A 231 6.35 17.97 14.32
N VAL A 232 7.40 17.40 13.71
CA VAL A 232 8.15 16.24 14.26
C VAL A 232 9.42 16.72 14.95
N GLN A 233 10.17 17.63 14.32
CA GLN A 233 11.38 18.23 14.92
C GLN A 233 11.10 18.97 16.25
N SER A 234 9.88 19.48 16.44
CA SER A 234 9.46 20.18 17.67
C SER A 234 8.98 19.26 18.79
N ASN A 235 8.56 18.03 18.50
CA ASN A 235 7.88 17.10 19.41
C ASN A 235 8.70 16.77 20.67
N VAL A 236 8.03 16.67 21.83
CA VAL A 236 8.69 16.45 23.13
C VAL A 236 9.19 15.01 23.30
N LEU A 237 8.38 13.99 22.96
CA LEU A 237 8.78 12.58 23.15
C LEU A 237 9.98 12.22 22.28
N PHE A 238 10.03 12.67 21.02
CA PHE A 238 11.19 12.42 20.15
C PHE A 238 12.48 13.13 20.62
N LYS A 239 12.37 14.17 21.46
CA LYS A 239 13.51 14.87 22.08
C LYS A 239 13.96 14.23 23.40
N THR A 240 13.02 13.81 24.25
CA THR A 240 13.33 13.26 25.59
C THR A 240 13.59 11.76 25.58
N ASP A 241 12.94 11.03 24.68
CA ASP A 241 13.17 9.62 24.40
C ASP A 241 13.44 9.41 22.90
N PRO A 242 14.70 9.57 22.46
CA PRO A 242 15.09 9.24 21.10
C PRO A 242 14.84 7.77 20.70
N SER A 243 14.54 6.85 21.63
CA SER A 243 14.19 5.44 21.32
C SER A 243 12.72 5.25 20.92
N SER A 244 11.88 6.28 21.06
CA SER A 244 10.44 6.21 20.75
C SER A 244 10.12 6.06 19.25
N VAL A 245 8.98 5.46 18.93
CA VAL A 245 8.44 5.32 17.56
C VAL A 245 7.30 6.33 17.30
N GLY A 246 7.19 6.82 16.08
CA GLY A 246 6.01 7.55 15.63
C GLY A 246 5.04 6.66 14.85
N LEU A 247 3.75 6.93 14.95
CA LEU A 247 2.69 6.21 14.24
C LEU A 247 1.99 7.12 13.19
N ILE A 248 1.29 6.51 12.22
CA ILE A 248 0.32 7.16 11.32
C ILE A 248 -0.95 6.28 11.23
N LEU A 249 -2.16 6.87 11.34
CA LEU A 249 -3.45 6.13 11.34
C LEU A 249 -4.40 6.32 10.10
N TYR A 250 -5.77 6.39 10.24
CA TYR A 250 -6.91 6.67 9.28
C TYR A 250 -8.23 5.89 9.56
N GLN A 251 -9.17 5.85 8.61
CA GLN A 251 -10.51 5.24 8.63
C GLN A 251 -11.23 5.43 7.25
N ASP A 252 -11.92 4.42 6.68
CA ASP A 252 -13.03 4.58 5.69
C ASP A 252 -14.34 4.17 6.35
N SER A 253 -15.44 4.34 5.64
CA SER A 253 -16.45 3.28 5.57
C SER A 253 -16.55 2.73 4.13
N PHE A 254 -16.06 1.52 3.88
CA PHE A 254 -16.01 0.89 2.56
C PHE A 254 -17.16 -0.10 2.31
N GLU A 255 -17.66 -0.20 1.08
CA GLU A 255 -18.61 -1.27 0.72
C GLU A 255 -17.87 -2.59 0.43
N VAL A 256 -18.34 -3.69 1.02
CA VAL A 256 -17.76 -5.04 0.83
C VAL A 256 -18.24 -5.66 -0.50
N VAL A 257 -19.55 -5.55 -0.76
CA VAL A 257 -20.25 -6.15 -1.91
C VAL A 257 -20.26 -5.19 -3.13
N ASN A 258 -21.01 -5.53 -4.18
CA ASN A 258 -21.29 -4.59 -5.28
C ASN A 258 -22.19 -3.45 -4.75
N PRO A 259 -21.76 -2.16 -4.80
CA PRO A 259 -22.56 -1.03 -4.34
C PRO A 259 -23.90 -0.86 -5.06
N LEU A 260 -24.01 -1.35 -6.30
CA LEU A 260 -25.21 -1.29 -7.14
C LEU A 260 -26.10 -2.54 -7.03
N GLY A 261 -25.70 -3.55 -6.25
CA GLY A 261 -26.46 -4.79 -6.05
C GLY A 261 -27.45 -4.72 -4.89
N SER A 262 -28.32 -5.74 -4.76
CA SER A 262 -29.31 -5.86 -3.68
C SER A 262 -28.72 -5.97 -2.25
N GLY A 263 -27.41 -6.14 -2.14
CA GLY A 263 -26.63 -6.09 -0.89
C GLY A 263 -26.01 -4.71 -0.56
N GLY A 264 -26.05 -3.74 -1.48
CA GLY A 264 -25.44 -2.43 -1.28
C GLY A 264 -25.99 -1.70 -0.05
N LYS A 265 -25.14 -0.90 0.62
CA LYS A 265 -25.36 -0.23 1.91
C LYS A 265 -25.57 -1.16 3.12
N LYS A 266 -25.84 -2.46 2.93
CA LYS A 266 -26.04 -3.43 4.03
C LYS A 266 -24.73 -3.99 4.58
N HIS A 267 -23.66 -3.97 3.80
CA HIS A 267 -22.35 -4.53 4.14
C HIS A 267 -21.22 -3.49 4.06
N LYS A 268 -21.55 -2.22 4.31
CA LYS A 268 -20.57 -1.14 4.45
C LYS A 268 -19.89 -1.23 5.80
N VAL A 269 -18.56 -1.16 5.83
CA VAL A 269 -17.72 -1.46 7.00
C VAL A 269 -16.69 -0.35 7.21
N LEU A 270 -16.53 0.08 8.46
CA LEU A 270 -15.49 0.97 8.95
C LEU A 270 -14.27 0.14 9.40
N ALA A 271 -13.04 0.57 9.10
CA ALA A 271 -11.84 -0.11 9.65
C ALA A 271 -10.58 0.76 9.72
N VAL A 272 -9.67 0.37 10.62
CA VAL A 272 -8.57 1.18 11.20
C VAL A 272 -7.30 0.29 11.35
N TYR A 273 -6.08 0.73 10.99
CA TYR A 273 -4.89 -0.11 10.70
C TYR A 273 -3.43 0.50 10.80
N SER A 274 -2.88 0.86 11.97
CA SER A 274 -1.60 1.62 12.15
C SER A 274 -0.41 1.33 11.20
N THR A 275 0.40 2.35 10.88
CA THR A 275 1.77 2.18 10.33
C THR A 275 2.77 3.08 11.10
N LEU A 276 4.08 2.87 10.96
CA LEU A 276 5.12 3.59 11.71
C LEU A 276 5.82 4.65 10.86
N THR A 277 6.19 5.79 11.44
CA THR A 277 7.06 6.78 10.79
C THR A 277 8.50 6.29 10.66
N ASP A 278 8.95 5.45 11.58
CA ASP A 278 10.33 4.97 11.65
C ASP A 278 10.58 3.79 10.70
N ILE A 279 9.58 3.41 9.90
CA ILE A 279 9.77 2.61 8.67
C ILE A 279 10.15 3.57 7.54
N LEU A 280 11.18 3.22 6.78
CA LEU A 280 11.69 4.02 5.64
C LEU A 280 10.56 4.37 4.65
N PRO A 281 10.53 5.58 4.05
CA PRO A 281 9.36 6.10 3.32
C PRO A 281 8.78 5.15 2.25
N HIS A 282 9.67 4.49 1.51
CA HIS A 282 9.30 3.52 0.48
C HIS A 282 8.57 2.29 1.06
N ASN A 283 9.04 1.75 2.19
CA ASN A 283 8.41 0.63 2.88
C ASN A 283 7.14 1.05 3.66
N ARG A 284 7.09 2.28 4.17
CA ARG A 284 5.95 2.86 4.88
C ARG A 284 4.70 2.95 4.01
N SER A 285 4.88 3.02 2.70
CA SER A 285 3.79 3.04 1.71
C SER A 285 3.19 1.66 1.41
N ILE A 286 3.88 0.56 1.76
CA ILE A 286 3.47 -0.81 1.42
C ILE A 286 2.23 -1.22 2.24
N THR A 287 1.17 -1.67 1.56
CA THR A 287 -0.11 -2.03 2.19
C THR A 287 -0.03 -3.20 3.18
N ASN A 288 1.00 -4.05 3.08
CA ASN A 288 1.29 -5.11 4.06
C ASN A 288 1.78 -4.55 5.41
N GLN A 289 2.40 -3.36 5.43
CA GLN A 289 2.99 -2.71 6.61
C GLN A 289 2.00 -1.82 7.39
N MET A 290 0.81 -1.58 6.83
CA MET A 290 -0.34 -1.06 7.57
C MET A 290 -0.91 -2.22 8.40
N GLN A 291 -1.28 -2.04 9.67
CA GLN A 291 -1.55 -3.13 10.64
C GLN A 291 -2.91 -3.03 11.31
N LEU A 292 -3.81 -4.02 11.12
CA LEU A 292 -5.21 -3.89 11.54
C LEU A 292 -5.33 -3.66 13.05
N VAL A 293 -6.04 -2.60 13.40
CA VAL A 293 -6.45 -2.22 14.75
C VAL A 293 -7.91 -2.63 14.99
N LEU A 294 -8.83 -2.25 14.09
CA LEU A 294 -10.28 -2.36 14.33
C LEU A 294 -11.10 -2.54 13.05
N LEU A 295 -12.21 -3.30 13.16
CA LEU A 295 -13.31 -3.42 12.19
C LEU A 295 -14.66 -3.16 12.88
N CYS A 296 -15.57 -2.43 12.24
CA CYS A 296 -16.94 -2.18 12.71
C CYS A 296 -17.89 -1.99 11.52
N ARG A 297 -19.14 -2.48 11.54
CA ARG A 297 -20.09 -2.19 10.44
C ARG A 297 -20.50 -0.72 10.45
N GLU A 298 -20.65 -0.07 9.30
CA GLU A 298 -21.01 1.37 9.24
C GLU A 298 -22.39 1.64 9.88
N LYS A 299 -23.34 0.69 9.76
CA LYS A 299 -24.63 0.77 10.45
C LYS A 299 -24.47 0.83 11.98
N ASP A 300 -23.48 0.12 12.52
CA ASP A 300 -23.22 0.01 13.96
C ASP A 300 -22.43 1.24 14.42
N PHE A 301 -21.45 1.70 13.66
CA PHE A 301 -20.75 2.96 13.89
C PHE A 301 -21.70 4.17 13.88
N LYS A 302 -22.76 4.14 13.07
CA LYS A 302 -23.84 5.15 13.06
C LYS A 302 -24.80 5.03 14.25
N TYR A 303 -24.95 3.83 14.83
CA TYR A 303 -25.85 3.55 15.95
C TYR A 303 -25.17 3.77 17.32
N PHE A 304 -24.10 3.03 17.61
CA PHE A 304 -23.30 3.14 18.84
C PHE A 304 -22.43 4.40 18.88
N GLY A 305 -22.05 4.92 17.71
CA GLY A 305 -21.29 6.15 17.59
C GLY A 305 -19.77 5.98 17.78
N MET A 306 -19.05 6.92 17.19
CA MET A 306 -17.58 6.99 17.14
C MET A 306 -16.87 6.80 18.50
N SER A 307 -17.44 7.27 19.61
CA SER A 307 -16.80 7.16 20.93
C SER A 307 -16.69 5.72 21.40
N GLN A 308 -17.80 4.99 21.43
CA GLN A 308 -17.84 3.60 21.91
C GLN A 308 -17.07 2.64 20.98
N VAL A 309 -16.86 3.06 19.71
CA VAL A 309 -16.07 2.31 18.73
C VAL A 309 -14.57 2.63 18.82
N PHE A 310 -14.13 3.83 19.19
CA PHE A 310 -12.69 4.16 19.24
C PHE A 310 -12.06 4.17 20.64
N GLU A 311 -12.84 4.12 21.72
CA GLU A 311 -12.34 4.08 23.10
C GLU A 311 -11.19 3.06 23.34
N PRO A 312 -11.20 1.81 22.84
CA PRO A 312 -10.13 0.86 23.11
C PRO A 312 -8.80 1.25 22.46
N LEU A 313 -8.86 1.79 21.23
CA LEU A 313 -7.67 2.26 20.50
C LEU A 313 -7.00 3.45 21.21
N ILE A 314 -7.78 4.40 21.71
CA ILE A 314 -7.22 5.54 22.44
C ILE A 314 -6.49 5.07 23.71
N LYS A 315 -7.02 4.05 24.40
CA LYS A 315 -6.36 3.43 25.56
C LYS A 315 -5.06 2.72 25.19
N ASP A 316 -5.01 2.00 24.05
CA ASP A 316 -3.77 1.37 23.57
C ASP A 316 -2.68 2.38 23.18
N LEU A 317 -3.06 3.55 22.60
CA LEU A 317 -2.11 4.63 22.31
C LEU A 317 -1.55 5.27 23.60
N GLN A 318 -2.39 5.50 24.60
CA GLN A 318 -1.95 6.01 25.92
C GLN A 318 -0.96 5.07 26.60
N VAL A 319 -1.19 3.75 26.55
CA VAL A 319 -0.23 2.74 27.04
C VAL A 319 1.11 2.88 26.31
N LEU A 320 1.09 3.00 24.98
CA LEU A 320 2.29 3.08 24.15
C LEU A 320 3.10 4.37 24.39
N GLU A 321 2.46 5.50 24.68
CA GLU A 321 3.13 6.78 24.91
C GLU A 321 3.66 6.93 26.35
N GLU A 322 2.85 6.60 27.35
CA GLU A 322 3.22 6.73 28.77
C GLU A 322 4.20 5.64 29.23
N ARG A 323 3.80 4.38 29.01
CA ARG A 323 4.42 3.18 29.59
C ARG A 323 5.26 2.40 28.58
N GLY A 324 4.98 2.57 27.29
CA GLY A 324 5.58 1.78 26.22
C GLY A 324 5.12 0.32 26.22
N ILE A 325 5.64 -0.44 25.26
CA ILE A 325 5.46 -1.88 25.15
C ILE A 325 6.78 -2.59 25.42
N VAL A 326 6.75 -3.64 26.25
CA VAL A 326 7.89 -4.54 26.46
C VAL A 326 8.05 -5.40 25.21
N ILE A 327 9.18 -5.29 24.52
CA ILE A 327 9.50 -6.09 23.33
C ILE A 327 10.24 -7.38 23.72
N SER A 328 10.57 -8.22 22.73
CA SER A 328 11.10 -9.58 22.95
C SER A 328 12.46 -9.67 23.63
N ASP A 329 13.26 -8.60 23.68
CA ASP A 329 14.53 -8.53 24.41
C ASP A 329 14.39 -7.95 25.84
N GLY A 330 13.16 -7.64 26.28
CA GLY A 330 12.87 -7.05 27.59
C GLY A 330 12.99 -5.52 27.64
N SER A 331 13.45 -4.85 26.57
CA SER A 331 13.42 -3.38 26.50
C SER A 331 12.00 -2.83 26.31
N VAL A 332 11.80 -1.57 26.69
CA VAL A 332 10.52 -0.86 26.61
C VAL A 332 10.58 0.13 25.46
N VAL A 333 9.73 -0.04 24.45
CA VAL A 333 9.61 0.89 23.32
C VAL A 333 8.38 1.76 23.52
N LYS A 334 8.58 3.07 23.63
CA LYS A 334 7.49 4.06 23.65
C LYS A 334 7.10 4.51 22.25
N GLY A 335 5.95 5.16 22.10
CA GLY A 335 5.62 5.82 20.84
C GLY A 335 4.44 6.79 20.91
N THR A 336 4.46 7.76 20.00
CA THR A 336 3.48 8.85 19.88
C THR A 336 2.83 8.83 18.49
N LEU A 337 1.70 9.52 18.30
CA LEU A 337 1.07 9.61 16.98
C LEU A 337 1.51 10.87 16.23
N VAL A 338 2.00 10.70 14.99
CA VAL A 338 2.67 11.76 14.23
C VAL A 338 1.78 12.39 13.17
N ALA A 339 0.90 11.61 12.56
CA ALA A 339 -0.01 12.12 11.55
C ALA A 339 -1.23 11.24 11.39
N ILE A 340 -2.31 11.85 10.93
CA ILE A 340 -3.16 11.19 9.97
C ILE A 340 -3.40 12.17 8.78
N SER A 341 -4.50 12.16 8.02
CA SER A 341 -4.70 13.07 6.84
C SER A 341 -6.21 13.26 6.49
N GLY A 342 -6.65 13.63 5.28
CA GLY A 342 -8.09 13.65 4.92
C GLY A 342 -8.37 13.56 3.42
N ASP A 343 -9.55 13.10 3.00
CA ASP A 343 -10.01 13.23 1.60
C ASP A 343 -10.64 14.61 1.35
N ASN A 344 -10.72 15.08 0.10
CA ASN A 344 -11.17 16.45 -0.18
C ASN A 344 -12.65 16.71 0.13
N LEU A 345 -13.55 15.74 -0.05
CA LEU A 345 -14.97 15.94 0.28
C LEU A 345 -15.16 15.94 1.80
N GLY A 346 -14.57 14.97 2.50
CA GLY A 346 -14.52 14.97 3.97
C GLY A 346 -13.91 16.25 4.54
N SER A 347 -12.82 16.74 3.95
CA SER A 347 -12.13 17.97 4.40
C SER A 347 -12.96 19.24 4.16
N HIS A 348 -13.68 19.36 3.02
CA HIS A 348 -14.57 20.52 2.79
C HIS A 348 -15.81 20.49 3.69
N SER A 349 -16.37 19.30 3.94
CA SER A 349 -17.51 19.13 4.85
C SER A 349 -17.13 19.42 6.31
N VAL A 350 -15.91 19.06 6.72
CA VAL A 350 -15.32 19.44 8.02
C VAL A 350 -15.05 20.95 8.13
N GLY A 351 -14.72 21.63 7.03
CA GLY A 351 -14.43 23.08 7.00
C GLY A 351 -15.61 24.02 6.69
N GLY A 352 -16.81 23.51 6.37
CA GLY A 352 -18.01 24.32 6.13
C GLY A 352 -18.12 25.05 4.78
N PHE A 353 -17.17 24.85 3.86
CA PHE A 353 -17.11 25.51 2.55
C PHE A 353 -18.17 24.99 1.55
N LEU A 354 -18.27 25.59 0.36
CA LEU A 354 -18.96 24.98 -0.77
C LEU A 354 -18.31 23.64 -1.15
N GLU A 355 -19.15 22.61 -1.28
CA GLU A 355 -18.77 21.23 -1.64
C GLU A 355 -18.94 20.97 -3.16
N ASN A 356 -19.28 22.00 -3.95
CA ASN A 356 -19.45 21.95 -5.40
C ASN A 356 -18.27 22.62 -6.13
N PHE A 357 -17.19 21.86 -6.29
CA PHE A 357 -15.95 22.29 -6.93
C PHE A 357 -16.11 22.71 -8.40
N SER A 358 -17.16 22.23 -9.09
CA SER A 358 -17.36 22.45 -10.53
C SER A 358 -18.11 23.75 -10.87
N ARG A 359 -18.94 24.28 -9.96
CA ARG A 359 -19.81 25.45 -10.25
C ARG A 359 -19.69 26.60 -9.26
N ALA A 360 -19.08 26.42 -8.09
CA ALA A 360 -18.86 27.52 -7.14
C ALA A 360 -17.96 28.60 -7.74
N ASN A 361 -18.30 29.89 -7.59
CA ASN A 361 -17.42 30.96 -8.07
C ASN A 361 -16.09 30.96 -7.30
N HIS A 362 -16.10 30.84 -5.97
CA HIS A 362 -14.86 30.64 -5.21
C HIS A 362 -14.88 29.23 -4.62
N PHE A 363 -13.84 28.46 -4.91
CA PHE A 363 -13.80 27.00 -4.70
C PHE A 363 -12.64 26.53 -3.81
N CYS A 364 -11.67 27.41 -3.52
CA CYS A 364 -10.50 27.10 -2.70
C CYS A 364 -10.77 27.32 -1.20
N ARG A 365 -10.41 26.34 -0.37
CA ARG A 365 -10.46 26.45 1.10
C ARG A 365 -9.27 27.24 1.72
N TYR A 366 -8.21 27.50 0.94
CA TYR A 366 -6.97 28.14 1.41
C TYR A 366 -6.87 29.62 1.05
N CYS A 367 -7.50 30.06 -0.04
CA CYS A 367 -7.43 31.44 -0.53
C CYS A 367 -8.77 31.94 -1.10
N GLU A 368 -8.87 33.24 -1.31
CA GLU A 368 -10.09 33.98 -1.67
C GLU A 368 -10.23 34.25 -3.17
N ILE A 369 -9.60 33.41 -4.01
CA ILE A 369 -9.71 33.56 -5.47
C ILE A 369 -11.08 33.15 -6.00
N ASP A 370 -11.64 33.97 -6.89
CA ASP A 370 -12.84 33.70 -7.67
C ASP A 370 -12.51 32.93 -8.97
N ARG A 371 -13.54 32.43 -9.68
CA ARG A 371 -13.35 31.56 -10.84
C ARG A 371 -12.97 32.35 -12.09
N ASP A 372 -13.39 33.60 -12.22
CA ASP A 372 -13.02 34.42 -13.38
C ASP A 372 -11.55 34.86 -13.25
N THR A 373 -11.13 35.36 -12.09
CA THR A 373 -9.69 35.61 -11.82
C THR A 373 -8.85 34.34 -11.94
N PHE A 374 -9.32 33.19 -11.45
CA PHE A 374 -8.61 31.92 -11.64
C PHE A 374 -8.56 31.45 -13.10
N VAL A 375 -9.61 31.63 -13.89
CA VAL A 375 -9.62 31.24 -15.31
C VAL A 375 -8.73 32.19 -16.14
N ASN A 376 -8.74 33.48 -15.84
CA ASN A 376 -7.94 34.49 -16.54
C ASN A 376 -6.48 34.53 -16.08
N GLN A 377 -6.20 34.19 -14.80
CA GLN A 377 -4.88 34.28 -14.16
C GLN A 377 -4.62 33.09 -13.21
N PRO A 378 -4.57 31.83 -13.70
CA PRO A 378 -4.56 30.60 -12.88
C PRO A 378 -3.33 30.40 -11.98
N GLN A 379 -2.27 31.19 -12.17
CA GLN A 379 -1.06 31.15 -11.33
C GLN A 379 -1.20 31.99 -10.05
N LEU A 380 -2.19 32.88 -9.97
CA LEU A 380 -2.42 33.65 -8.75
C LEU A 380 -3.05 32.76 -7.68
N SER A 381 -2.52 32.86 -6.46
CA SER A 381 -3.37 32.74 -5.29
C SER A 381 -4.00 34.12 -5.03
N GLY A 382 -5.33 34.15 -4.91
CA GLY A 382 -5.99 35.27 -4.24
C GLY A 382 -5.52 35.38 -2.78
N THR A 383 -5.94 36.43 -2.08
CA THR A 383 -5.59 36.64 -0.66
C THR A 383 -5.75 35.36 0.15
N THR A 384 -4.72 34.95 0.89
CA THR A 384 -4.79 33.79 1.78
C THR A 384 -5.91 34.01 2.79
N ARG A 385 -6.77 33.01 3.01
CA ARG A 385 -7.89 33.15 3.95
C ARG A 385 -7.35 33.34 5.36
N THR A 386 -7.52 34.55 5.88
CA THR A 386 -7.24 34.88 7.28
C THR A 386 -8.54 34.85 8.08
N ALA A 387 -8.46 34.79 9.41
CA ALA A 387 -9.64 34.94 10.27
C ALA A 387 -10.36 36.28 10.01
N GLN A 388 -9.61 37.36 9.78
CA GLN A 388 -10.14 38.70 9.51
C GLN A 388 -10.83 38.82 8.14
N SER A 389 -10.22 38.31 7.07
CA SER A 389 -10.83 38.36 5.73
C SER A 389 -12.08 37.48 5.65
N TYR A 390 -12.04 36.29 6.26
CA TYR A 390 -13.21 35.42 6.41
C TYR A 390 -14.36 36.13 7.15
N GLN A 391 -14.08 36.85 8.25
CA GLN A 391 -15.07 37.65 8.97
C GLN A 391 -15.64 38.82 8.16
N GLY A 392 -14.85 39.46 7.28
CA GLY A 392 -15.32 40.54 6.41
C GLY A 392 -16.35 40.06 5.37
N HIS A 393 -16.05 38.96 4.67
CA HIS A 393 -16.97 38.35 3.70
C HIS A 393 -18.28 37.87 4.34
N LEU A 394 -18.20 37.37 5.58
CA LEU A 394 -19.36 37.02 6.41
C LEU A 394 -20.22 38.24 6.83
N GLN A 395 -19.77 39.47 6.66
CA GLN A 395 -20.61 40.67 6.83
C GLN A 395 -21.29 41.08 5.51
N ALA A 396 -20.54 41.10 4.40
CA ALA A 396 -21.07 41.43 3.08
C ALA A 396 -22.23 40.50 2.65
N LEU A 397 -22.16 39.22 3.03
CA LEU A 397 -23.20 38.22 2.74
C LEU A 397 -24.50 38.40 3.55
N LYS A 398 -24.49 39.16 4.65
CA LYS A 398 -25.73 39.56 5.35
C LYS A 398 -26.49 40.63 4.57
N THR A 399 -25.73 41.53 3.96
CA THR A 399 -26.23 42.78 3.35
C THR A 399 -26.62 42.64 1.88
N SER A 400 -26.39 41.47 1.27
CA SER A 400 -26.80 41.17 -0.11
C SER A 400 -27.80 40.00 -0.13
N ASP A 401 -28.65 39.97 -1.15
CA ASP A 401 -29.63 38.89 -1.34
C ASP A 401 -28.98 37.57 -1.84
N THR A 402 -27.65 37.56 -2.06
CA THR A 402 -26.92 36.45 -2.70
C THR A 402 -26.71 35.26 -1.75
N ASP A 403 -26.74 34.02 -2.25
CA ASP A 403 -26.61 32.82 -1.39
C ASP A 403 -25.15 32.42 -1.07
N SER A 404 -24.15 33.12 -1.60
CA SER A 404 -22.75 32.94 -1.19
C SER A 404 -21.86 34.14 -1.56
N GLU A 405 -21.04 34.60 -0.61
CA GLU A 405 -20.02 35.63 -0.82
C GLU A 405 -18.63 34.99 -0.73
N CYS A 406 -17.74 35.29 -1.67
CA CYS A 406 -16.37 34.80 -1.71
C CYS A 406 -16.20 33.28 -1.41
N GLY A 407 -17.21 32.47 -1.81
CA GLY A 407 -17.27 31.01 -1.64
C GLY A 407 -17.79 30.50 -0.29
N ILE A 408 -18.10 31.43 0.61
CA ILE A 408 -18.72 31.19 1.90
C ILE A 408 -20.23 31.11 1.69
N LYS A 409 -20.87 30.03 2.13
CA LYS A 409 -22.27 29.68 1.78
C LYS A 409 -23.31 30.01 2.87
N ILE A 410 -22.99 30.86 3.85
CA ILE A 410 -23.86 31.09 5.02
C ILE A 410 -23.90 32.56 5.42
N LYS A 411 -25.12 33.11 5.42
CA LYS A 411 -25.40 34.55 5.36
C LYS A 411 -24.92 35.36 6.56
N ASP A 412 -25.19 34.92 7.78
CA ASP A 412 -24.59 35.49 8.97
C ASP A 412 -24.09 34.40 9.93
N PRO A 413 -22.83 34.49 10.40
CA PRO A 413 -22.42 33.97 11.71
C PRO A 413 -23.47 34.12 12.82
N CYS A 414 -23.88 35.36 13.12
CA CYS A 414 -24.64 35.82 14.29
C CYS A 414 -26.15 35.57 14.22
N ASP A 415 -26.85 36.13 13.23
CA ASP A 415 -28.32 36.19 13.17
C ASP A 415 -29.00 34.82 13.14
N ASN A 416 -28.28 33.77 12.73
CA ASN A 416 -28.67 32.40 13.02
C ASN A 416 -27.83 31.88 14.20
N GLU A 417 -28.40 31.93 15.41
CA GLU A 417 -27.70 31.48 16.63
C GLU A 417 -27.23 30.01 16.53
N VAL A 418 -27.90 29.16 15.73
CA VAL A 418 -27.48 27.76 15.46
C VAL A 418 -26.34 27.68 14.44
N TRP A 419 -26.12 28.71 13.62
CA TRP A 419 -24.94 28.81 12.77
C TRP A 419 -23.73 29.41 13.50
N GLN A 420 -23.89 30.36 14.44
CA GLN A 420 -22.82 30.73 15.39
C GLN A 420 -22.26 29.48 16.03
N LEU A 421 -23.17 28.62 16.48
CA LEU A 421 -22.85 27.35 17.09
C LEU A 421 -22.01 26.42 16.19
N ILE A 422 -22.24 26.46 14.88
CA ILE A 422 -21.46 25.68 13.90
C ILE A 422 -20.11 26.35 13.62
N LEU A 423 -20.00 27.68 13.68
CA LEU A 423 -18.72 28.39 13.57
C LEU A 423 -17.85 28.21 14.81
N GLN A 424 -18.41 28.32 16.02
CA GLN A 424 -17.72 27.92 17.25
C GLN A 424 -17.27 26.46 17.18
N LEU A 425 -18.15 25.55 16.72
CA LEU A 425 -17.76 24.14 16.51
C LEU A 425 -16.65 23.98 15.46
N ARG A 426 -16.65 24.79 14.39
CA ARG A 426 -15.59 24.79 13.39
C ARG A 426 -14.27 25.30 13.97
N GLU A 427 -14.29 26.38 14.74
CA GLU A 427 -13.09 26.95 15.38
C GLU A 427 -12.52 25.99 16.44
N ILE A 428 -13.40 25.37 17.23
CA ILE A 428 -13.07 24.24 18.11
C ILE A 428 -12.41 23.10 17.30
N VAL A 429 -13.01 22.73 16.17
CA VAL A 429 -12.47 21.69 15.28
C VAL A 429 -11.15 22.13 14.67
N GLU A 430 -10.94 23.39 14.27
CA GLU A 430 -9.68 23.86 13.68
C GLU A 430 -8.54 23.92 14.68
N LEU A 431 -8.81 24.30 15.94
CA LEU A 431 -7.85 24.22 17.05
C LEU A 431 -7.49 22.76 17.37
N VAL A 432 -8.48 21.88 17.43
CA VAL A 432 -8.31 20.41 17.61
C VAL A 432 -7.56 19.79 16.43
N CYS A 433 -7.83 20.27 15.23
CA CYS A 433 -7.27 19.85 13.95
C CYS A 433 -6.02 20.66 13.54
N ALA A 434 -5.41 21.42 14.45
CA ALA A 434 -4.17 22.12 14.17
C ALA A 434 -2.97 21.14 14.24
N PRO A 435 -1.96 21.23 13.35
CA PRO A 435 -0.74 20.41 13.40
C PRO A 435 0.21 20.77 14.54
N ALA A 436 -0.01 21.93 15.16
CA ALA A 436 0.57 22.43 16.40
C ALA A 436 -0.46 23.36 17.06
N ILE A 437 -0.55 23.37 18.40
CA ILE A 437 -1.43 24.26 19.17
C ILE A 437 -0.75 24.67 20.48
N THR A 438 -0.81 25.95 20.83
CA THR A 438 -0.14 26.53 22.00
C THR A 438 -0.99 26.46 23.27
N ALA A 439 -0.36 26.53 24.46
CA ALA A 439 -1.09 26.52 25.74
C ALA A 439 -2.11 27.67 25.87
N GLY A 440 -1.85 28.83 25.27
CA GLY A 440 -2.82 29.94 25.21
C GLY A 440 -4.04 29.59 24.35
N GLN A 441 -3.82 28.96 23.19
CA GLN A 441 -4.90 28.44 22.35
C GLN A 441 -5.66 27.28 23.01
N VAL A 442 -5.03 26.48 23.87
CA VAL A 442 -5.71 25.45 24.69
C VAL A 442 -6.60 26.08 25.76
N ALA A 443 -6.11 27.12 26.46
CA ALA A 443 -6.94 27.87 27.41
C ALA A 443 -8.15 28.52 26.71
N TYR A 444 -7.93 29.11 25.53
CA TYR A 444 -8.99 29.66 24.68
C TYR A 444 -9.98 28.57 24.22
N LEU A 445 -9.48 27.41 23.79
CA LEU A 445 -10.28 26.25 23.41
C LEU A 445 -11.22 25.79 24.54
N LYS A 446 -10.80 25.89 25.81
CA LYS A 446 -11.68 25.58 26.95
C LYS A 446 -12.88 26.54 27.03
N VAL A 447 -12.61 27.84 26.93
CA VAL A 447 -13.65 28.88 27.02
C VAL A 447 -14.66 28.77 25.88
N ILE A 448 -14.20 28.67 24.62
CA ILE A 448 -15.11 28.57 23.46
C ILE A 448 -15.91 27.25 23.45
N ILE A 449 -15.39 26.16 24.04
CA ILE A 449 -16.13 24.91 24.24
C ILE A 449 -17.21 25.06 25.31
N GLU A 450 -16.89 25.65 26.47
CA GLU A 450 -17.88 25.90 27.53
C GLU A 450 -19.02 26.81 27.02
N GLU A 451 -18.68 27.83 26.22
CA GLU A 451 -19.63 28.73 25.56
C GLU A 451 -20.49 28.02 24.50
N TYR A 452 -19.88 27.25 23.58
CA TYR A 452 -20.58 26.42 22.59
C TYR A 452 -21.59 25.48 23.25
N LEU A 453 -21.29 24.88 24.40
CA LEU A 453 -22.18 23.95 25.08
C LEU A 453 -23.36 24.64 25.76
N TYR A 454 -23.13 25.82 26.33
CA TYR A 454 -24.17 26.68 26.86
C TYR A 454 -25.17 27.08 25.76
N PHE A 455 -24.69 27.63 24.64
CA PHE A 455 -25.55 28.02 23.53
C PHE A 455 -26.22 26.81 22.86
N ARG A 456 -25.54 25.68 22.69
CA ARG A 456 -26.15 24.46 22.11
C ARG A 456 -27.38 24.02 22.91
N LYS A 457 -27.34 24.15 24.24
CA LYS A 457 -28.46 23.81 25.12
C LYS A 457 -29.56 24.88 25.11
N LYS A 458 -29.21 26.16 25.08
CA LYS A 458 -30.16 27.30 24.98
C LYS A 458 -31.01 27.24 23.71
N LEU A 459 -30.37 26.96 22.57
CA LEU A 459 -30.90 27.25 21.22
C LEU A 459 -31.64 26.07 20.57
N ILE A 460 -31.36 24.84 21.00
CA ILE A 460 -32.04 23.64 20.53
C ILE A 460 -32.42 22.78 21.75
N PRO A 461 -33.35 23.26 22.61
CA PRO A 461 -33.66 22.65 23.90
C PRO A 461 -34.28 21.25 23.76
N ASP A 462 -35.12 21.04 22.74
CA ASP A 462 -35.84 19.77 22.49
C ASP A 462 -34.93 18.63 22.00
N HIS A 463 -33.65 18.91 21.77
CA HIS A 463 -32.64 17.91 21.42
C HIS A 463 -31.48 17.94 22.40
N ALA A 464 -31.51 17.02 23.36
CA ALA A 464 -30.47 16.85 24.37
C ALA A 464 -29.04 16.76 23.80
N LEU A 465 -28.07 17.25 24.57
CA LEU A 465 -26.64 17.16 24.27
C LEU A 465 -26.21 15.69 24.16
N LYS A 466 -25.82 15.25 22.95
CA LYS A 466 -25.25 13.92 22.72
C LYS A 466 -23.84 13.81 23.33
N PRO A 467 -23.36 12.64 23.79
CA PRO A 467 -22.07 12.52 24.51
C PRO A 467 -20.85 13.18 23.84
N LYS A 468 -20.78 13.23 22.51
CA LYS A 468 -19.73 13.98 21.77
C LYS A 468 -19.58 15.45 22.20
N HIS A 469 -20.66 16.11 22.59
CA HIS A 469 -20.65 17.48 23.08
C HIS A 469 -19.98 17.54 24.47
N HIS A 470 -20.23 16.57 25.36
CA HIS A 470 -19.53 16.49 26.65
C HIS A 470 -18.07 16.08 26.49
N TYR A 471 -17.73 15.20 25.54
CA TYR A 471 -16.32 14.88 25.27
C TYR A 471 -15.53 16.07 24.76
N LEU A 472 -16.19 17.02 24.10
CA LEU A 472 -15.63 18.33 23.76
C LEU A 472 -15.11 19.06 25.02
N CYS A 473 -15.82 19.04 26.16
CA CYS A 473 -15.36 19.65 27.43
C CYS A 473 -13.92 19.24 27.79
N HIS A 474 -13.56 18.00 27.48
CA HIS A 474 -12.27 17.42 27.83
C HIS A 474 -11.20 17.69 26.77
N TYR A 475 -11.55 18.08 25.54
CA TYR A 475 -10.58 18.32 24.46
C TYR A 475 -9.46 19.33 24.80
N PRO A 476 -9.66 20.40 25.58
CA PRO A 476 -8.57 21.26 26.05
C PRO A 476 -7.59 20.52 26.97
N GLU A 477 -8.11 19.78 27.96
CA GLU A 477 -7.29 18.99 28.88
C GLU A 477 -6.61 17.82 28.14
N LEU A 478 -7.29 17.18 27.20
CA LEU A 478 -6.74 16.12 26.34
C LEU A 478 -5.66 16.65 25.41
N ILE A 479 -5.74 17.88 24.88
CA ILE A 479 -4.62 18.51 24.16
C ILE A 479 -3.47 18.87 25.12
N GLY A 480 -3.80 19.29 26.34
CA GLY A 480 -2.80 19.47 27.41
C GLY A 480 -2.05 18.20 27.81
N HIS A 481 -2.64 17.01 27.59
CA HIS A 481 -2.02 15.70 27.85
C HIS A 481 -1.39 15.04 26.60
N PHE A 482 -2.03 15.16 25.42
CA PHE A 482 -1.69 14.39 24.20
C PHE A 482 -1.30 15.25 23.00
N GLY A 483 -1.27 16.57 23.13
CA GLY A 483 -0.86 17.47 22.06
C GLY A 483 -1.89 17.60 20.91
N PRO A 484 -1.45 18.01 19.70
CA PRO A 484 -2.34 18.46 18.63
C PRO A 484 -3.10 17.30 17.95
N LEU A 485 -4.43 17.28 18.09
CA LEU A 485 -5.24 16.10 17.74
C LEU A 485 -5.41 15.86 16.23
N ILE A 486 -4.91 16.71 15.33
CA ILE A 486 -4.77 16.36 13.90
C ILE A 486 -3.72 15.29 13.65
N ARG A 487 -2.77 15.12 14.58
CA ARG A 487 -1.92 13.94 14.50
C ARG A 487 -2.77 12.66 14.68
N LEU A 488 -4.06 12.79 15.05
CA LEU A 488 -5.13 11.78 15.19
C LEU A 488 -6.39 11.94 14.21
N TRP A 489 -6.32 12.31 12.88
CA TRP A 489 -7.43 12.22 11.83
C TRP A 489 -7.52 11.08 10.69
N THR A 490 -7.31 11.31 9.36
CA THR A 490 -7.73 10.38 8.21
C THR A 490 -7.04 10.30 6.75
N LEU A 491 -5.80 9.79 6.47
CA LEU A 491 -5.38 9.04 5.20
C LEU A 491 -4.31 7.91 5.47
N ARG A 492 -4.10 6.98 4.51
CA ARG A 492 -3.32 5.67 4.51
C ARG A 492 -4.17 4.37 4.53
N PHE A 493 -4.46 3.77 5.69
CA PHE A 493 -5.36 2.61 5.97
C PHE A 493 -6.38 2.12 4.92
N GLN A 494 -7.20 2.99 4.33
CA GLN A 494 -8.37 2.56 3.54
C GLN A 494 -8.00 1.64 2.38
N SER A 495 -6.81 1.84 1.81
CA SER A 495 -6.23 0.97 0.78
C SER A 495 -6.23 -0.51 1.21
N LYS A 496 -6.05 -0.78 2.51
CA LYS A 496 -6.05 -2.12 3.09
C LYS A 496 -7.45 -2.73 3.25
N HIS A 497 -8.55 -1.96 3.13
CA HIS A 497 -9.91 -2.53 3.06
C HIS A 497 -10.09 -3.49 1.88
N THR A 498 -9.26 -3.33 0.85
CA THR A 498 -9.16 -4.26 -0.29
C THR A 498 -8.94 -5.71 0.15
N PHE A 499 -8.13 -5.95 1.19
CA PHE A 499 -7.92 -7.30 1.75
C PHE A 499 -9.23 -7.89 2.30
N PHE A 500 -10.00 -7.11 3.07
CA PHE A 500 -11.28 -7.57 3.62
C PHE A 500 -12.38 -7.71 2.57
N LYS A 501 -12.43 -6.79 1.59
CA LYS A 501 -13.29 -6.92 0.40
C LYS A 501 -13.03 -8.27 -0.28
N GLN A 502 -11.77 -8.66 -0.48
CA GLN A 502 -11.41 -9.95 -1.07
C GLN A 502 -11.75 -11.14 -0.17
N CYS A 503 -11.44 -11.08 1.14
CA CYS A 503 -11.76 -12.16 2.09
C CYS A 503 -13.27 -12.44 2.14
N ALA A 504 -14.11 -11.41 2.32
CA ALA A 504 -15.56 -11.56 2.36
C ALA A 504 -16.12 -12.13 1.05
N ARG A 505 -15.64 -11.63 -0.10
CA ARG A 505 -16.07 -12.11 -1.43
C ARG A 505 -15.71 -13.57 -1.66
N LYS A 506 -14.46 -13.98 -1.38
CA LYS A 506 -14.01 -15.38 -1.58
C LYS A 506 -14.64 -16.37 -0.62
N LEU A 507 -15.00 -15.96 0.59
CA LEU A 507 -15.53 -16.87 1.62
C LEU A 507 -17.05 -17.04 1.56
N HIS A 508 -17.79 -16.12 0.93
CA HIS A 508 -19.25 -16.11 0.79
C HIS A 508 -20.06 -16.26 2.10
N ASN A 509 -19.40 -16.22 3.27
CA ASN A 509 -19.99 -16.38 4.59
C ASN A 509 -19.97 -15.05 5.34
N PHE A 510 -21.17 -14.55 5.68
CA PHE A 510 -21.37 -13.26 6.34
C PHE A 510 -21.80 -13.40 7.81
N ARG A 511 -21.94 -14.64 8.32
CA ARG A 511 -22.26 -14.90 9.75
C ARG A 511 -21.02 -14.60 10.59
N ASN A 512 -21.12 -13.62 11.50
CA ASN A 512 -19.98 -13.07 12.23
C ASN A 512 -18.85 -12.62 11.29
N LEU A 513 -19.18 -11.77 10.31
CA LEU A 513 -18.25 -11.32 9.27
C LEU A 513 -16.96 -10.72 9.88
N CYS A 514 -17.06 -9.79 10.83
CA CYS A 514 -15.88 -9.16 11.43
C CYS A 514 -15.01 -10.18 12.19
N LYS A 515 -15.63 -11.20 12.82
CA LYS A 515 -14.88 -12.35 13.35
C LYS A 515 -14.05 -13.04 12.25
N THR A 516 -14.70 -13.39 11.15
CA THR A 516 -14.07 -14.09 10.02
C THR A 516 -12.96 -13.24 9.38
N LEU A 517 -13.15 -11.92 9.28
CA LEU A 517 -12.19 -10.99 8.65
C LEU A 517 -10.91 -10.80 9.48
N ALA A 518 -11.02 -10.57 10.79
CA ALA A 518 -9.84 -10.37 11.62
C ALA A 518 -9.12 -11.70 11.98
N GLU A 519 -9.81 -12.85 12.05
CA GLU A 519 -9.14 -14.17 12.03
C GLU A 519 -8.27 -14.34 10.76
N ARG A 520 -8.81 -13.98 9.58
CA ARG A 520 -8.06 -14.05 8.31
C ARG A 520 -6.90 -13.06 8.24
N HIS A 521 -7.04 -11.86 8.82
CA HIS A 521 -5.95 -10.89 8.90
C HIS A 521 -4.76 -11.42 9.69
N GLN A 522 -4.99 -12.12 10.80
CA GLN A 522 -3.90 -12.63 11.63
C GLN A 522 -3.23 -13.88 11.09
N LEU A 523 -3.96 -14.72 10.35
CA LEU A 523 -3.30 -15.72 9.52
C LEU A 523 -2.37 -15.08 8.47
N LEU A 524 -2.70 -13.89 7.96
CA LEU A 524 -1.81 -13.14 7.05
C LEU A 524 -0.62 -12.50 7.78
N GLN A 525 -0.79 -11.90 8.97
CA GLN A 525 0.34 -11.35 9.72
C GLN A 525 1.28 -12.44 10.25
N ALA A 526 0.74 -13.56 10.72
CA ALA A 526 1.51 -14.74 11.08
C ALA A 526 2.32 -15.29 9.88
N TYR A 527 1.75 -15.24 8.66
CA TYR A 527 2.49 -15.60 7.44
C TYR A 527 3.60 -14.59 7.10
N LEU A 528 3.29 -13.29 7.15
CA LEU A 528 4.23 -12.23 6.78
C LEU A 528 5.40 -12.09 7.77
N SER A 529 5.18 -12.38 9.04
CA SER A 529 6.21 -12.36 10.10
C SER A 529 6.97 -13.68 10.26
N ALA A 530 6.61 -14.72 9.52
CA ALA A 530 7.33 -16.00 9.42
C ALA A 530 8.27 -16.06 8.20
N GLY A 531 8.57 -14.91 7.61
CA GLY A 531 9.58 -14.68 6.58
C GLY A 531 9.95 -13.20 6.58
N ASN A 532 10.67 -12.74 5.56
CA ASN A 532 11.09 -11.33 5.48
C ASN A 532 9.83 -10.43 5.37
N LEU A 533 9.55 -9.68 6.44
CA LEU A 533 8.37 -8.79 6.53
C LEU A 533 8.42 -7.70 5.45
N PHE A 534 9.63 -7.25 5.13
CA PHE A 534 9.92 -6.31 4.05
C PHE A 534 10.47 -7.05 2.83
N PRO A 535 10.18 -6.58 1.59
CA PRO A 535 10.96 -6.99 0.43
C PRO A 535 12.45 -6.63 0.63
N PRO A 536 13.40 -7.42 0.13
CA PRO A 536 14.80 -6.98 0.07
C PRO A 536 14.91 -5.67 -0.74
N PRO A 537 15.86 -4.77 -0.41
CA PRO A 537 15.97 -3.44 -1.03
C PRO A 537 16.15 -3.51 -2.54
N VAL A 538 16.90 -4.50 -3.03
CA VAL A 538 17.08 -4.81 -4.44
C VAL A 538 16.41 -6.14 -4.80
N GLN A 539 15.77 -6.19 -5.97
CA GLN A 539 15.24 -7.43 -6.55
C GLN A 539 15.56 -7.51 -8.04
N ILE A 540 16.20 -8.60 -8.44
CA ILE A 540 16.49 -8.95 -9.83
C ILE A 540 15.60 -10.14 -10.20
N GLU A 541 14.81 -10.01 -11.27
CA GLU A 541 13.99 -11.13 -11.77
C GLU A 541 14.76 -12.01 -12.77
N LYS A 542 15.70 -11.42 -13.52
CA LYS A 542 16.64 -12.09 -14.43
C LYS A 542 17.93 -11.27 -14.52
N GLY A 543 19.08 -11.93 -14.38
CA GLY A 543 20.40 -11.35 -14.59
C GLY A 543 21.43 -12.43 -14.88
N THR A 544 22.62 -12.00 -15.32
CA THR A 544 23.83 -12.82 -15.49
C THR A 544 24.93 -12.26 -14.60
N GLU A 545 25.98 -13.02 -14.33
CA GLU A 545 27.17 -12.48 -13.69
C GLU A 545 27.81 -11.38 -14.59
N PHE A 546 28.40 -10.35 -13.99
CA PHE A 546 28.98 -9.21 -14.70
C PHE A 546 30.49 -9.34 -14.79
N TYR A 547 30.97 -9.75 -15.97
CA TYR A 547 32.39 -9.70 -16.33
C TYR A 547 32.63 -8.50 -17.26
N MET A 548 33.57 -7.62 -16.93
CA MET A 548 33.84 -6.42 -17.74
C MET A 548 34.21 -6.75 -19.20
N CYS A 549 34.93 -7.86 -19.43
CA CYS A 549 35.36 -8.31 -20.75
C CYS A 549 34.21 -8.60 -21.73
N ASP A 550 33.03 -8.95 -21.23
CA ASP A 550 31.88 -9.38 -22.03
C ASP A 550 31.14 -8.20 -22.68
N TYR A 551 31.52 -6.97 -22.33
CA TYR A 551 30.89 -5.74 -22.78
C TYR A 551 31.80 -4.90 -23.69
N ASN A 552 31.17 -4.03 -24.47
CA ASN A 552 31.88 -3.12 -25.38
C ASN A 552 32.74 -2.09 -24.62
N ASP A 553 33.67 -1.47 -25.34
CA ASP A 553 34.65 -0.53 -24.78
C ASP A 553 34.01 0.68 -24.10
N LYS A 554 32.82 1.11 -24.54
CA LYS A 554 32.06 2.22 -23.93
C LYS A 554 31.53 1.84 -22.55
N ILE A 555 30.92 0.66 -22.42
CA ILE A 555 30.48 0.12 -21.11
C ILE A 555 31.70 -0.09 -20.21
N ARG A 556 32.77 -0.74 -20.71
CA ARG A 556 34.03 -0.94 -19.96
C ARG A 556 34.62 0.38 -19.45
N ALA A 557 34.74 1.40 -20.29
CA ALA A 557 35.23 2.72 -19.88
C ALA A 557 34.32 3.37 -18.81
N SER A 558 33.00 3.27 -18.97
CA SER A 558 32.04 3.86 -18.02
C SER A 558 32.09 3.23 -16.61
N VAL A 559 32.49 1.96 -16.50
CA VAL A 559 32.63 1.24 -15.22
C VAL A 559 34.05 1.18 -14.67
N ALA A 560 35.06 1.63 -15.43
CA ALA A 560 36.48 1.50 -15.05
C ALA A 560 36.87 2.30 -13.78
N SER A 561 36.05 3.27 -13.38
CA SER A 561 36.19 4.05 -12.14
C SER A 561 35.39 3.48 -10.95
N CYS A 562 34.73 2.33 -11.14
CA CYS A 562 33.94 1.65 -10.11
C CYS A 562 34.65 0.37 -9.66
N GLU A 563 34.69 0.15 -8.35
CA GLU A 563 35.38 -0.99 -7.69
C GLU A 563 34.60 -2.31 -7.84
N PHE A 564 34.37 -2.74 -9.09
CA PHE A 564 33.76 -4.03 -9.42
C PHE A 564 34.82 -5.16 -9.41
N GLU A 565 35.49 -5.37 -8.27
CA GLU A 565 36.41 -6.50 -8.12
C GLU A 565 35.63 -7.83 -7.93
N SER A 566 35.97 -8.81 -8.76
CA SER A 566 35.80 -10.26 -8.57
C SER A 566 34.44 -10.81 -8.07
N GLN A 567 33.70 -11.46 -8.97
CA GLN A 567 32.76 -12.57 -8.69
C GLN A 567 31.56 -12.27 -7.74
N SER A 568 31.05 -11.04 -7.71
CA SER A 568 29.80 -10.74 -6.97
C SER A 568 28.89 -9.68 -7.60
N ALA A 569 29.19 -9.24 -8.83
CA ALA A 569 28.36 -8.29 -9.58
C ALA A 569 27.39 -9.02 -10.53
N VAL A 570 26.13 -8.59 -10.58
CA VAL A 570 25.07 -9.16 -11.43
C VAL A 570 24.55 -8.11 -12.42
N ALA A 571 24.68 -8.40 -13.70
CA ALA A 571 24.17 -7.61 -14.81
C ALA A 571 22.70 -7.95 -15.12
N CYS A 572 21.84 -6.94 -15.29
CA CYS A 572 20.43 -7.15 -15.59
C CYS A 572 19.81 -6.04 -16.45
N ASN A 573 18.75 -6.39 -17.18
CA ASN A 573 17.94 -5.46 -17.99
C ASN A 573 16.72 -4.89 -17.24
N SER A 574 16.46 -5.36 -16.01
CA SER A 574 15.33 -4.93 -15.18
C SER A 574 15.63 -5.22 -13.71
N VAL A 575 15.61 -4.20 -12.87
CA VAL A 575 15.86 -4.27 -11.43
C VAL A 575 14.79 -3.48 -10.68
N LYS A 576 14.33 -3.99 -9.55
CA LYS A 576 13.44 -3.25 -8.64
C LYS A 576 14.24 -2.80 -7.42
N VAL A 577 14.31 -1.49 -7.18
CA VAL A 577 15.06 -0.90 -6.06
C VAL A 577 14.09 -0.11 -5.18
N LYS A 578 14.08 -0.42 -3.88
CA LYS A 578 13.22 0.22 -2.86
C LYS A 578 11.73 0.25 -3.29
N GLY A 579 11.30 -0.74 -4.07
CA GLY A 579 9.94 -0.89 -4.62
C GLY A 579 9.72 -0.37 -6.05
N THR A 580 10.55 0.56 -6.53
CA THR A 580 10.46 1.14 -7.88
C THR A 580 11.14 0.25 -8.92
N VAL A 581 10.55 0.07 -10.11
CA VAL A 581 11.07 -0.82 -11.17
C VAL A 581 11.77 -0.01 -12.26
N TYR A 582 13.09 -0.20 -12.36
CA TYR A 582 13.96 0.36 -13.39
C TYR A 582 14.16 -0.68 -14.51
N LYS A 583 14.15 -0.25 -15.77
CA LYS A 583 14.32 -1.14 -16.94
C LYS A 583 15.22 -0.51 -18.01
N LYS A 584 15.87 -1.37 -18.79
CA LYS A 584 16.59 -0.96 -20.00
C LYS A 584 15.67 -0.15 -20.94
N GLY A 585 16.18 0.98 -21.43
CA GLY A 585 15.43 1.94 -22.26
C GLY A 585 14.56 2.94 -21.49
N MET A 586 14.45 2.84 -20.16
CA MET A 586 13.98 3.95 -19.33
C MET A 586 15.11 4.95 -19.08
N PHE A 587 14.75 6.19 -18.76
CA PHE A 587 15.69 7.29 -18.52
C PHE A 587 15.69 7.65 -17.03
N VAL A 588 16.86 7.99 -16.49
CA VAL A 588 17.04 8.52 -15.14
C VAL A 588 17.72 9.89 -15.21
N LEU A 589 17.47 10.75 -14.22
CA LEU A 589 18.07 12.08 -14.17
C LEU A 589 19.49 11.99 -13.58
N LEU A 590 20.51 12.31 -14.40
CA LEU A 590 21.92 12.26 -14.02
C LEU A 590 22.41 13.58 -13.39
N GLY A 591 21.76 14.69 -13.73
CA GLY A 591 22.21 16.04 -13.36
C GLY A 591 21.49 17.11 -14.16
N HIS A 592 21.79 18.37 -13.85
CA HIS A 592 21.37 19.54 -14.61
C HIS A 592 22.52 20.55 -14.74
N ASN A 593 22.36 21.52 -15.62
CA ASN A 593 23.08 22.78 -15.57
C ASN A 593 22.06 23.94 -15.42
N ALA A 594 22.40 25.17 -15.81
CA ALA A 594 21.51 26.32 -15.71
C ALA A 594 20.42 26.38 -16.81
N GLU A 595 20.55 25.61 -17.89
CA GLU A 595 19.70 25.67 -19.09
C GLU A 595 19.19 24.28 -19.57
N GLU A 596 19.90 23.19 -19.23
CA GLU A 596 19.62 21.82 -19.69
C GLU A 596 19.57 20.78 -18.56
N LEU A 597 18.86 19.67 -18.83
CA LEU A 597 18.86 18.46 -18.00
C LEU A 597 19.60 17.31 -18.70
N TYR A 598 20.44 16.61 -17.95
CA TYR A 598 21.16 15.43 -18.41
C TYR A 598 20.41 14.16 -18.01
N PHE A 599 19.89 13.43 -19.01
CA PHE A 599 19.21 12.17 -18.78
C PHE A 599 20.08 10.98 -19.22
N GLY A 600 20.12 9.95 -18.39
CA GLY A 600 20.81 8.71 -18.66
C GLY A 600 19.81 7.63 -19.07
N LYS A 601 19.87 7.21 -20.34
CA LYS A 601 19.12 6.05 -20.82
C LYS A 601 19.76 4.79 -20.27
N ILE A 602 19.05 4.05 -19.42
CA ILE A 602 19.57 2.81 -18.83
C ILE A 602 19.81 1.80 -19.95
N ASN A 603 21.07 1.46 -20.20
CA ASN A 603 21.46 0.43 -21.16
C ASN A 603 21.88 -0.88 -20.47
N LEU A 604 22.29 -0.82 -19.20
CA LEU A 604 22.46 -1.95 -18.29
C LEU A 604 22.27 -1.49 -16.83
N ALA A 605 21.75 -2.36 -15.96
CA ALA A 605 21.86 -2.20 -14.52
C ALA A 605 22.81 -3.28 -13.96
N ILE A 606 23.78 -2.86 -13.15
CA ILE A 606 24.75 -3.73 -12.49
C ILE A 606 24.48 -3.65 -10.98
N VAL A 607 24.30 -4.80 -10.34
CA VAL A 607 24.05 -4.89 -8.90
C VAL A 607 25.25 -5.56 -8.25
N LEU A 608 25.92 -4.86 -7.34
CA LEU A 608 27.01 -5.38 -6.51
C LEU A 608 26.52 -5.40 -5.06
N GLN A 609 26.29 -6.59 -4.49
CA GLN A 609 25.62 -6.76 -3.20
C GLN A 609 24.22 -6.07 -3.22
N ASP A 610 23.95 -5.08 -2.35
CA ASP A 610 22.75 -4.24 -2.40
C ASP A 610 22.94 -2.91 -3.19
N SER A 611 24.13 -2.66 -3.75
CA SER A 611 24.45 -1.40 -4.45
C SER A 611 24.14 -1.49 -5.94
N VAL A 612 23.12 -0.75 -6.39
CA VAL A 612 22.69 -0.71 -7.79
C VAL A 612 23.36 0.44 -8.54
N HIS A 613 24.00 0.10 -9.65
CA HIS A 613 24.65 1.01 -10.58
C HIS A 613 23.95 0.94 -11.94
N PHE A 614 23.62 2.08 -12.53
CA PHE A 614 23.07 2.16 -13.88
C PHE A 614 24.18 2.57 -14.84
N VAL A 615 24.49 1.72 -15.83
CA VAL A 615 25.27 2.13 -16.99
C VAL A 615 24.31 2.77 -17.97
N THR A 616 24.50 4.07 -18.17
CA THR A 616 23.60 4.92 -18.94
C THR A 616 24.27 5.52 -20.16
N GLU A 617 23.53 5.60 -21.26
CA GLU A 617 23.88 6.36 -22.45
C GLU A 617 23.34 7.78 -22.26
N LYS A 618 24.21 8.80 -22.40
CA LYS A 618 23.87 10.18 -22.05
C LYS A 618 23.06 10.86 -23.16
N HIS A 619 21.97 11.51 -22.77
CA HIS A 619 21.10 12.25 -23.67
C HIS A 619 20.74 13.62 -23.09
N THR A 620 20.87 14.64 -23.92
CA THR A 620 20.31 15.98 -23.70
C THR A 620 18.85 16.03 -24.16
N PHE A 621 17.97 16.55 -23.32
CA PHE A 621 16.59 16.83 -23.69
C PHE A 621 16.26 18.30 -23.45
N VAL A 622 15.61 18.94 -24.42
CA VAL A 622 15.03 20.28 -24.24
C VAL A 622 13.59 20.18 -23.76
N LYS A 623 13.25 21.03 -22.79
CA LYS A 623 11.91 21.19 -22.25
C LYS A 623 11.00 21.83 -23.30
N LEU A 624 10.01 21.09 -23.78
CA LEU A 624 8.90 21.64 -24.56
C LEU A 624 7.90 22.26 -23.58
N THR A 625 8.21 23.49 -23.15
CA THR A 625 7.51 24.21 -22.06
C THR A 625 5.99 24.17 -22.19
N ASP A 626 5.46 24.38 -23.40
CA ASP A 626 4.02 24.41 -23.69
C ASP A 626 3.29 23.07 -23.43
N MET A 627 4.03 21.96 -23.40
CA MET A 627 3.51 20.61 -23.15
C MET A 627 3.98 20.02 -21.82
N GLY A 628 4.91 20.68 -21.10
CA GLY A 628 5.48 20.16 -19.85
C GLY A 628 6.35 18.90 -20.00
N ILE A 629 6.63 18.47 -21.23
CA ILE A 629 7.43 17.28 -21.56
C ILE A 629 8.82 17.69 -22.04
N TYR A 630 9.76 16.76 -22.00
CA TYR A 630 11.13 16.92 -22.47
C TYR A 630 11.29 16.13 -23.76
N CYS A 631 11.84 16.74 -24.80
CA CYS A 631 12.09 16.12 -26.10
C CYS A 631 13.58 15.90 -26.30
N GLN A 632 13.95 14.71 -26.77
CA GLN A 632 15.36 14.37 -27.04
C GLN A 632 15.90 15.27 -28.17
N LEU A 633 17.01 15.97 -27.91
CA LEU A 633 17.76 16.63 -28.98
C LEU A 633 18.79 15.67 -29.57
N GLY A 634 18.73 15.48 -30.89
CA GLY A 634 19.77 14.82 -31.67
C GLY A 634 19.98 13.34 -31.38
N GLU A 635 21.08 12.82 -31.94
CA GLU A 635 21.62 11.49 -31.62
C GLU A 635 22.19 11.48 -30.19
N ALA A 636 22.48 10.30 -29.65
CA ALA A 636 23.01 10.18 -28.29
C ALA A 636 24.35 10.91 -28.15
N GLN A 637 24.62 11.50 -26.98
CA GLN A 637 26.01 11.76 -26.62
C GLN A 637 26.63 10.37 -26.39
N GLU A 638 27.64 10.03 -27.19
CA GLU A 638 28.24 8.68 -27.21
C GLU A 638 28.91 8.28 -25.88
N ASP A 639 29.00 9.22 -24.94
CA ASP A 639 29.48 9.06 -23.57
C ASP A 639 28.56 8.14 -22.75
N TYR A 640 29.12 7.03 -22.29
CA TYR A 640 28.47 6.15 -21.34
C TYR A 640 28.89 6.54 -19.92
N VAL A 641 27.93 6.73 -19.03
CA VAL A 641 28.14 7.12 -17.63
C VAL A 641 27.57 6.05 -16.71
N CYS A 642 28.40 5.52 -15.82
CA CYS A 642 27.94 4.68 -14.72
C CYS A 642 27.56 5.57 -13.52
N ILE A 643 26.34 5.43 -12.99
CA ILE A 643 25.85 6.20 -11.84
C ILE A 643 25.26 5.26 -10.79
N LYS A 644 25.59 5.49 -9.50
CA LYS A 644 24.94 4.80 -8.38
C LYS A 644 23.48 5.26 -8.26
N HIS A 645 22.56 4.34 -8.00
CA HIS A 645 21.14 4.62 -7.76
C HIS A 645 20.94 5.70 -6.69
N GLU A 646 21.83 5.77 -5.69
CA GLU A 646 21.75 6.73 -4.57
C GLU A 646 22.30 8.12 -4.91
N HIS A 647 22.88 8.29 -6.11
CA HIS A 647 23.31 9.58 -6.66
C HIS A 647 22.33 10.11 -7.73
N LEU A 648 21.18 9.45 -7.95
CA LEU A 648 20.15 9.94 -8.85
C LEU A 648 19.40 11.13 -8.22
N LEU A 649 19.17 12.18 -9.00
CA LEU A 649 18.37 13.34 -8.56
C LEU A 649 16.86 13.04 -8.52
N ASP A 650 16.41 12.01 -9.24
CA ASP A 650 15.04 11.49 -9.19
C ASP A 650 15.08 9.94 -9.13
N TYR A 651 14.38 9.36 -8.16
CA TYR A 651 14.20 7.91 -7.97
C TYR A 651 13.08 7.31 -8.85
N TYR A 652 12.47 8.09 -9.73
CA TYR A 652 11.42 7.66 -10.65
C TYR A 652 11.97 7.46 -12.07
N PRO A 653 12.10 6.22 -12.57
CA PRO A 653 12.56 5.95 -13.93
C PRO A 653 11.51 6.37 -14.96
N LEU A 654 11.94 7.20 -15.90
CA LEU A 654 11.10 7.87 -16.89
C LEU A 654 10.94 6.97 -18.13
N PRO A 655 9.72 6.52 -18.47
CA PRO A 655 9.48 5.83 -19.74
C PRO A 655 9.51 6.83 -20.91
N VAL A 656 10.01 6.40 -22.07
CA VAL A 656 9.89 7.16 -23.32
C VAL A 656 8.52 6.94 -23.94
N TYR A 657 7.91 8.04 -24.38
CA TYR A 657 6.75 8.07 -25.25
C TYR A 657 7.19 8.49 -26.65
N LYS A 658 6.45 8.06 -27.67
CA LYS A 658 6.57 8.58 -29.03
C LYS A 658 5.46 9.58 -29.30
N LEU A 659 5.85 10.80 -29.67
CA LEU A 659 4.95 11.88 -30.09
C LEU A 659 5.29 12.21 -31.55
N CYS A 660 4.52 11.63 -32.47
CA CYS A 660 4.97 11.41 -33.85
C CYS A 660 6.34 10.69 -33.82
N ASP A 661 7.32 11.13 -34.61
CA ASP A 661 8.66 10.53 -34.67
C ASP A 661 9.53 10.86 -33.44
N LEU A 662 9.17 11.89 -32.67
CA LEU A 662 9.97 12.42 -31.56
C LEU A 662 9.93 11.49 -30.33
N SER A 663 11.10 11.28 -29.72
CA SER A 663 11.24 10.63 -28.41
C SER A 663 11.04 11.68 -27.31
N VAL A 664 10.04 11.49 -26.45
CA VAL A 664 9.73 12.42 -25.36
C VAL A 664 9.60 11.70 -24.01
N ILE A 665 9.96 12.38 -22.93
CA ILE A 665 9.79 11.92 -21.54
C ILE A 665 9.05 12.99 -20.72
N ALA A 666 8.35 12.56 -19.68
CA ALA A 666 7.61 13.45 -18.78
C ALA A 666 8.06 13.19 -17.33
N LEU A 667 8.52 14.23 -16.63
CA LEU A 667 8.90 14.13 -15.21
C LEU A 667 7.67 13.83 -14.36
N HIS A 668 7.83 12.97 -13.34
CA HIS A 668 6.74 12.68 -12.39
C HIS A 668 6.61 13.75 -11.29
N HIS A 669 7.67 14.51 -11.02
CA HIS A 669 7.67 15.64 -10.09
C HIS A 669 8.80 16.63 -10.41
N SER A 670 8.77 17.79 -9.76
CA SER A 670 9.90 18.73 -9.73
C SER A 670 10.94 18.27 -8.70
N PHE A 671 12.20 18.19 -9.10
CA PHE A 671 13.35 18.09 -8.21
C PHE A 671 13.81 19.49 -7.77
N SER A 672 14.68 19.57 -6.78
CA SER A 672 15.30 20.83 -6.36
C SER A 672 16.39 21.24 -7.35
N GLU A 673 16.42 22.52 -7.73
CA GLU A 673 17.52 23.12 -8.51
C GLU A 673 18.67 23.63 -7.62
N ALA A 674 18.59 23.38 -6.30
CA ALA A 674 19.62 23.76 -5.33
C ALA A 674 20.86 22.85 -5.41
N VAL A 675 22.02 23.51 -5.49
CA VAL A 675 23.39 22.96 -5.62
C VAL A 675 23.87 22.26 -4.35
#